data_AF-A0A7Y8KM38-F1
#
_entry.id   AF-A0A7Y8KM38-F1
#
_cell.length_a   1.000
_cell.length_b   1.000
_cell.length_c   1.000
_cell.angle_alpha   90.00
_cell.angle_beta   90.00
_cell.angle_gamma   90.00
#
_symmetry.space_group_name_H-M   'P 1'
#
loop_
_entity.id
_entity.type
_entity.pdbx_description
1 polymer ?
#
loop_
_entity_poly.entity_id
_entity_poly.type
_entity_poly.pdbx_seq_one_letter_code
_entity_poly.pdbx_strand_id
1 'polypeptide(L)'
;MNNAFIIGTGRCGTTYLAQVLNAHSQVCVPPEMQCIFEYDTNGSRFYENIALGAIGDAAVAADLLERCCPHDLARFFNYREYCEGLEYPLRSMQDFFAGYYDAIAKSHNKKILIEQTPWYGQRLDIMTRVFPDAKFIHVVRDGRDVALSFARTPWWFKKAELNLARWANEIKKIAADAAALLSAENYLVVKYENLVADTHAEVLRICNFLGITLESSQLDPAGYIDYDSYCRFDMENLSSTAYLNWKKGKGSSSSFQGSAYAWKKDKVSQFQNVPERIKESLTLFGYDVSDDADDTQQSQSSNYNVKVYLATLEAKVADLCETVAGRELTINDQSVHIRSIESELSIRAQRIAEFEQELTARGQHIAGLASTIDDQIKHITGLDSELSNRAKRLADFEAELKARTQHIAGLNQAIEDLTHSIEDHEADRLAHIRQEADMAVELSARGEHISNLNQLIDDQTKYIAELVTELAMRAEQYAAYEAEVIACAERKAVLEKALVDQAQQVHHLDAELLLCGERLAEYETAAASLKSHLAELNDTVSAQEQRIHNLDAALLDAGDQHTLLQQALRSREDDIAKLDANVNQQAIQISELSADLSRRVDHINELEEEKGVQNAEIRALENNILTQQARIIELTTDALRMKEALDQLNASWCGRLQAFRQKLHK
;
A
#
# COMPACT_ATOMS: atom_id res chain seq x y z
N MET A 1 -26.20 13.67 -62.72
CA MET A 1 -27.55 14.20 -62.39
C MET A 1 -28.01 15.07 -63.56
N ASN A 2 -29.30 15.13 -63.89
CA ASN A 2 -29.80 15.99 -64.96
C ASN A 2 -29.98 17.43 -64.44
N ASN A 3 -28.88 18.08 -64.08
CA ASN A 3 -28.88 19.48 -63.66
C ASN A 3 -29.15 20.37 -64.89
N ALA A 4 -29.92 21.44 -64.71
CA ALA A 4 -30.09 22.44 -65.75
C ALA A 4 -29.96 23.86 -65.20
N PHE A 5 -29.60 24.80 -66.06
CA PHE A 5 -29.29 26.18 -65.71
C PHE A 5 -29.98 27.16 -66.67
N ILE A 6 -30.65 28.16 -66.11
CA ILE A 6 -31.27 29.26 -66.86
C ILE A 6 -30.29 30.44 -66.90
N ILE A 7 -29.62 30.62 -68.04
CA ILE A 7 -28.52 31.60 -68.23
C ILE A 7 -28.94 32.77 -69.13
N GLY A 8 -28.18 33.88 -69.07
CA GLY A 8 -28.38 35.07 -69.89
C GLY A 8 -27.67 36.32 -69.35
N THR A 9 -27.99 37.49 -69.90
CA THR A 9 -27.34 38.79 -69.55
C THR A 9 -28.00 39.51 -68.35
N GLY A 10 -28.89 38.85 -67.62
CA GLY A 10 -29.81 39.52 -66.69
C GLY A 10 -30.88 40.37 -67.41
N ARG A 11 -32.04 40.58 -66.75
CA ARG A 11 -33.25 41.28 -67.26
C ARG A 11 -33.81 40.77 -68.61
N CYS A 12 -33.22 39.74 -69.18
CA CYS A 12 -33.69 38.99 -70.34
C CYS A 12 -34.93 38.12 -70.06
N GLY A 13 -35.43 38.05 -68.83
CA GLY A 13 -36.67 37.34 -68.49
C GLY A 13 -36.49 35.94 -67.91
N THR A 14 -35.26 35.58 -67.50
CA THR A 14 -34.94 34.35 -66.77
C THR A 14 -35.90 34.06 -65.62
N THR A 15 -36.30 35.08 -64.85
CA THR A 15 -37.19 34.95 -63.70
C THR A 15 -38.63 34.60 -64.08
N TYR A 16 -39.12 35.07 -65.23
CA TYR A 16 -40.42 34.65 -65.75
C TYR A 16 -40.38 33.17 -66.18
N LEU A 17 -39.30 32.74 -66.85
CA LEU A 17 -39.10 31.33 -67.16
C LEU A 17 -38.94 30.47 -65.89
N ALA A 18 -38.27 30.97 -64.85
CA ALA A 18 -38.15 30.30 -63.56
C ALA A 18 -39.51 30.11 -62.88
N GLN A 19 -40.43 31.07 -62.96
CA GLN A 19 -41.79 30.94 -62.43
C GLN A 19 -42.57 29.86 -63.19
N VAL A 20 -42.52 29.92 -64.52
CA VAL A 20 -43.15 28.97 -65.45
C VAL A 20 -42.66 27.54 -65.25
N LEU A 21 -41.35 27.32 -65.11
CA LEU A 21 -40.79 25.98 -64.89
C LEU A 21 -41.00 25.48 -63.45
N ASN A 22 -40.98 26.35 -62.44
CA ASN A 22 -41.27 25.94 -61.05
C ASN A 22 -42.75 25.59 -60.80
N ALA A 23 -43.66 25.88 -61.74
CA ALA A 23 -45.04 25.42 -61.65
C ALA A 23 -45.21 23.93 -62.03
N HIS A 24 -44.20 23.30 -62.66
CA HIS A 24 -44.21 21.85 -62.96
C HIS A 24 -43.96 21.03 -61.68
N SER A 25 -44.69 19.92 -61.54
CA SER A 25 -44.73 19.07 -60.35
C SER A 25 -43.35 18.55 -59.93
N GLN A 26 -42.51 18.17 -60.90
CA GLN A 26 -41.20 17.55 -60.64
C GLN A 26 -40.01 18.52 -60.67
N VAL A 27 -40.21 19.79 -61.05
CA VAL A 27 -39.12 20.78 -61.26
C VAL A 27 -39.15 21.85 -60.16
N CYS A 28 -38.09 21.91 -59.37
CA CYS A 28 -37.80 23.00 -58.45
C CYS A 28 -36.94 24.05 -59.16
N VAL A 29 -37.32 25.32 -59.07
CA VAL A 29 -36.44 26.44 -59.40
C VAL A 29 -36.38 27.33 -58.15
N PRO A 30 -35.23 27.44 -57.47
CA PRO A 30 -35.09 28.33 -56.33
C PRO A 30 -35.01 29.81 -56.78
N PRO A 31 -35.17 30.77 -55.86
CA PRO A 31 -34.71 32.14 -56.09
C PRO A 31 -33.22 32.16 -56.49
N GLU A 32 -32.80 33.16 -57.27
CA GLU A 32 -31.41 33.29 -57.76
C GLU A 32 -30.39 33.22 -56.61
N MET A 33 -29.42 32.30 -56.72
CA MET A 33 -28.51 31.93 -55.62
C MET A 33 -27.09 32.49 -55.76
N GLN A 34 -26.56 32.63 -56.98
CA GLN A 34 -25.21 33.14 -57.28
C GLN A 34 -24.01 32.43 -56.59
N CYS A 35 -24.21 31.22 -56.05
CA CYS A 35 -23.21 30.55 -55.20
C CYS A 35 -21.94 30.06 -55.90
N ILE A 36 -21.91 29.90 -57.23
CA ILE A 36 -20.80 29.17 -57.89
C ILE A 36 -19.51 29.99 -57.97
N PHE A 37 -19.50 31.14 -58.66
CA PHE A 37 -18.28 31.87 -59.02
C PHE A 37 -18.46 33.39 -59.02
N GLU A 38 -17.37 34.15 -58.85
CA GLU A 38 -17.38 35.62 -58.97
C GLU A 38 -17.42 36.06 -60.45
N TYR A 39 -18.39 36.91 -60.79
CA TYR A 39 -18.67 37.32 -62.19
C TYR A 39 -18.43 38.81 -62.49
N ASP A 40 -18.16 39.61 -61.47
CA ASP A 40 -17.86 41.05 -61.55
C ASP A 40 -16.96 41.38 -60.33
N THR A 41 -17.33 42.34 -59.48
CA THR A 41 -16.67 42.64 -58.20
C THR A 41 -17.51 42.27 -56.96
N ASN A 42 -18.37 41.24 -57.05
CA ASN A 42 -19.29 40.84 -55.98
C ASN A 42 -18.70 39.87 -54.92
N GLY A 43 -17.39 39.59 -55.02
CA GLY A 43 -16.53 38.92 -54.05
C GLY A 43 -16.70 37.41 -53.98
N SER A 44 -15.62 36.67 -54.25
CA SER A 44 -15.36 35.24 -54.03
C SER A 44 -16.56 34.39 -53.58
N ARG A 45 -17.01 33.49 -54.45
CA ARG A 45 -18.11 32.54 -54.21
C ARG A 45 -17.54 31.14 -53.87
N PHE A 46 -18.30 30.05 -54.03
CA PHE A 46 -17.83 28.71 -53.64
C PHE A 46 -16.59 28.25 -54.43
N TYR A 47 -16.51 28.55 -55.73
CA TYR A 47 -15.37 28.14 -56.57
C TYR A 47 -14.05 28.72 -56.05
N GLU A 48 -14.03 30.02 -55.75
CA GLU A 48 -12.84 30.71 -55.26
C GLU A 48 -12.48 30.26 -53.83
N ASN A 49 -13.47 30.05 -52.95
CA ASN A 49 -13.22 29.61 -51.58
C ASN A 49 -12.79 28.14 -51.47
N ILE A 50 -13.34 27.22 -52.27
CA ILE A 50 -12.87 25.82 -52.33
C ILE A 50 -11.46 25.75 -52.95
N ALA A 51 -11.15 26.54 -53.97
CA ALA A 51 -9.80 26.61 -54.54
C ALA A 51 -8.74 27.10 -53.55
N LEU A 52 -9.13 27.90 -52.55
CA LEU A 52 -8.28 28.35 -51.45
C LEU A 52 -8.33 27.44 -50.20
N GLY A 53 -9.16 26.39 -50.20
CA GLY A 53 -9.39 25.54 -49.02
C GLY A 53 -10.07 26.25 -47.85
N ALA A 54 -10.73 27.39 -48.10
CA ALA A 54 -11.23 28.30 -47.07
C ALA A 54 -12.53 27.84 -46.39
N ILE A 55 -13.28 26.91 -46.99
CA ILE A 55 -14.54 26.40 -46.40
C ILE A 55 -14.23 25.27 -45.41
N GLY A 56 -13.77 25.68 -44.23
CA GLY A 56 -13.31 24.80 -43.16
C GLY A 56 -14.41 24.17 -42.29
N ASP A 57 -15.61 24.73 -42.28
CA ASP A 57 -16.72 24.32 -41.41
C ASP A 57 -18.11 24.75 -41.94
N ALA A 58 -19.15 24.30 -41.24
CA ALA A 58 -20.55 24.54 -41.59
C ALA A 58 -21.00 26.00 -41.50
N ALA A 59 -20.43 26.79 -40.57
CA ALA A 59 -20.77 28.21 -40.43
C ALA A 59 -20.20 29.00 -41.62
N VAL A 60 -18.94 28.75 -41.99
CA VAL A 60 -18.31 29.35 -43.18
C VAL A 60 -19.05 28.97 -44.46
N ALA A 61 -19.50 27.72 -44.60
CA ALA A 61 -20.30 27.29 -45.75
C ALA A 61 -21.67 27.98 -45.79
N ALA A 62 -22.39 28.03 -44.67
CA ALA A 62 -23.69 28.67 -44.56
C ALA A 62 -23.64 30.19 -44.80
N ASP A 63 -22.69 30.90 -44.18
CA ASP A 63 -22.54 32.34 -44.33
C ASP A 63 -22.04 32.70 -45.73
N LEU A 64 -21.27 31.82 -46.39
CA LEU A 64 -20.94 31.95 -47.79
C LEU A 64 -22.19 31.83 -48.68
N LEU A 65 -23.04 30.80 -48.48
CA LEU A 65 -24.33 30.71 -49.20
C LEU A 65 -25.18 31.96 -48.98
N GLU A 66 -25.29 32.42 -47.74
CA GLU A 66 -26.09 33.60 -47.41
C GLU A 66 -25.54 34.87 -48.08
N ARG A 67 -24.21 35.07 -48.12
CA ARG A 67 -23.58 36.21 -48.82
C ARG A 67 -23.63 36.08 -50.35
N CYS A 68 -23.82 34.87 -50.89
CA CYS A 68 -24.03 34.66 -52.32
C CYS A 68 -25.42 35.13 -52.76
N CYS A 69 -26.46 34.72 -52.04
CA CYS A 69 -27.85 34.87 -52.48
C CYS A 69 -28.38 36.32 -52.34
N PRO A 70 -28.76 37.03 -53.43
CA PRO A 70 -29.49 38.30 -53.35
C PRO A 70 -30.91 38.15 -52.76
N HIS A 71 -31.38 36.91 -52.60
CA HIS A 71 -32.62 36.54 -51.95
C HIS A 71 -32.38 36.05 -50.51
N ASP A 72 -33.40 36.12 -49.66
CA ASP A 72 -33.50 35.35 -48.43
C ASP A 72 -33.83 33.90 -48.81
N LEU A 73 -32.78 33.09 -48.98
CA LEU A 73 -32.92 31.68 -49.32
C LEU A 73 -33.37 30.84 -48.12
N ALA A 74 -33.22 31.31 -46.87
CA ALA A 74 -33.57 30.55 -45.67
C ALA A 74 -35.08 30.29 -45.60
N ARG A 75 -35.88 31.24 -46.10
CA ARG A 75 -37.34 31.08 -46.30
C ARG A 75 -37.74 30.11 -47.42
N PHE A 76 -36.79 29.62 -48.22
CA PHE A 76 -37.03 28.67 -49.31
C PHE A 76 -36.41 27.29 -49.04
N PHE A 77 -35.25 27.23 -48.38
CA PHE A 77 -34.54 26.00 -48.03
C PHE A 77 -33.68 26.24 -46.78
N ASN A 78 -33.67 25.30 -45.82
CA ASN A 78 -32.83 25.39 -44.63
C ASN A 78 -31.37 25.01 -44.94
N TYR A 79 -30.67 25.89 -45.64
CA TYR A 79 -29.28 25.66 -46.02
C TYR A 79 -28.31 25.59 -44.83
N ARG A 80 -28.70 26.11 -43.65
CA ARG A 80 -27.86 26.03 -42.44
C ARG A 80 -27.83 24.60 -41.89
N GLU A 81 -28.99 23.98 -41.68
CA GLU A 81 -29.14 22.56 -41.34
C GLU A 81 -28.50 21.64 -42.40
N TYR A 82 -28.61 21.98 -43.70
CA TYR A 82 -27.90 21.24 -44.75
C TYR A 82 -26.37 21.31 -44.57
N CYS A 83 -25.81 22.49 -44.32
CA CYS A 83 -24.37 22.65 -44.11
C CYS A 83 -23.87 21.94 -42.84
N GLU A 84 -24.68 21.90 -41.76
CA GLU A 84 -24.37 21.17 -40.53
C GLU A 84 -24.26 19.65 -40.75
N GLY A 85 -24.94 19.11 -41.76
CA GLY A 85 -24.89 17.69 -42.14
C GLY A 85 -23.75 17.26 -43.07
N LEU A 86 -22.75 18.12 -43.33
CA LEU A 86 -21.65 17.83 -44.27
C LEU A 86 -20.32 17.49 -43.58
N GLU A 87 -19.47 16.75 -44.29
CA GLU A 87 -18.06 16.54 -43.92
C GLU A 87 -17.18 17.71 -44.41
N TYR A 88 -16.22 18.14 -43.58
CA TYR A 88 -15.38 19.31 -43.83
C TYR A 88 -13.87 18.99 -43.78
N PRO A 89 -13.01 19.79 -44.45
CA PRO A 89 -13.32 20.94 -45.29
C PRO A 89 -13.92 20.52 -46.65
N LEU A 90 -14.76 21.36 -47.25
CA LEU A 90 -15.32 21.08 -48.58
C LEU A 90 -14.23 21.19 -49.66
N ARG A 91 -13.99 20.10 -50.40
CA ARG A 91 -12.95 20.01 -51.45
C ARG A 91 -13.48 19.88 -52.87
N SER A 92 -14.78 19.62 -53.04
CA SER A 92 -15.39 19.35 -54.34
C SER A 92 -16.61 20.22 -54.58
N MET A 93 -16.51 21.08 -55.60
CA MET A 93 -17.65 21.84 -56.14
C MET A 93 -18.74 20.92 -56.68
N GLN A 94 -18.34 19.80 -57.30
CA GLN A 94 -19.27 18.88 -57.96
C GLN A 94 -20.15 18.17 -56.92
N ASP A 95 -19.52 17.57 -55.90
CA ASP A 95 -20.24 16.79 -54.88
C ASP A 95 -21.08 17.69 -53.97
N PHE A 96 -20.56 18.87 -53.59
CA PHE A 96 -21.32 19.84 -52.80
C PHE A 96 -22.60 20.29 -53.52
N PHE A 97 -22.50 20.76 -54.77
CA PHE A 97 -23.67 21.23 -55.49
C PHE A 97 -24.59 20.09 -55.95
N ALA A 98 -24.07 18.88 -56.19
CA ALA A 98 -24.88 17.69 -56.42
C ALA A 98 -25.80 17.40 -55.23
N GLY A 99 -25.25 17.30 -54.01
CA GLY A 99 -26.03 17.10 -52.78
C GLY A 99 -26.97 18.27 -52.48
N TYR A 100 -26.50 19.52 -52.65
CA TYR A 100 -27.26 20.73 -52.31
C TYR A 100 -28.47 20.90 -53.21
N TYR A 101 -28.32 20.68 -54.52
CA TYR A 101 -29.43 20.81 -55.47
C TYR A 101 -30.46 19.67 -55.33
N ASP A 102 -30.01 18.46 -55.03
CA ASP A 102 -30.89 17.32 -54.71
C ASP A 102 -31.66 17.55 -53.40
N ALA A 103 -31.02 18.10 -52.36
CA ALA A 103 -31.67 18.44 -51.09
C ALA A 103 -32.74 19.54 -51.25
N ILE A 104 -32.45 20.61 -52.00
CA ILE A 104 -33.44 21.66 -52.32
C ILE A 104 -34.61 21.08 -53.12
N ALA A 105 -34.36 20.23 -54.13
CA ALA A 105 -35.44 19.61 -54.90
C ALA A 105 -36.34 18.75 -53.97
N LYS A 106 -35.73 17.93 -53.11
CA LYS A 106 -36.43 17.06 -52.15
C LYS A 106 -37.24 17.83 -51.11
N SER A 107 -36.75 18.94 -50.57
CA SER A 107 -37.50 19.74 -49.58
C SER A 107 -38.79 20.34 -50.15
N HIS A 108 -38.87 20.51 -51.48
CA HIS A 108 -40.07 20.94 -52.21
C HIS A 108 -40.91 19.76 -52.76
N ASN A 109 -40.58 18.52 -52.40
CA ASN A 109 -41.17 17.27 -52.93
C ASN A 109 -40.98 17.08 -54.45
N LYS A 110 -39.89 17.63 -55.00
CA LYS A 110 -39.56 17.61 -56.44
C LYS A 110 -38.31 16.77 -56.71
N LYS A 111 -38.00 16.55 -58.00
CA LYS A 111 -36.94 15.60 -58.44
C LYS A 111 -35.81 16.24 -59.24
N ILE A 112 -36.08 17.35 -59.91
CA ILE A 112 -35.13 18.07 -60.76
C ILE A 112 -35.00 19.46 -60.18
N LEU A 113 -33.77 19.89 -59.89
CA LEU A 113 -33.50 21.31 -59.70
C LEU A 113 -33.01 21.91 -61.02
N ILE A 114 -33.58 23.06 -61.37
CA ILE A 114 -33.04 23.96 -62.38
C ILE A 114 -32.59 25.21 -61.62
N GLU A 115 -31.34 25.63 -61.79
CA GLU A 115 -30.84 26.85 -61.13
C GLU A 115 -31.02 28.07 -62.05
N GLN A 116 -31.33 29.23 -61.48
CA GLN A 116 -31.47 30.49 -62.23
C GLN A 116 -30.52 31.57 -61.68
N THR A 117 -29.26 31.55 -62.07
CA THR A 117 -28.36 32.71 -62.05
C THR A 117 -27.97 33.06 -63.50
N PRO A 118 -28.43 34.20 -64.07
CA PRO A 118 -28.25 34.48 -65.50
C PRO A 118 -26.78 34.49 -65.89
N TRP A 119 -25.97 35.17 -65.07
CA TRP A 119 -24.54 35.36 -65.30
C TRP A 119 -23.70 34.08 -65.21
N TYR A 120 -24.28 32.91 -64.89
CA TYR A 120 -23.58 31.63 -65.06
C TYR A 120 -23.18 31.36 -66.53
N GLY A 121 -23.87 31.98 -67.49
CA GLY A 121 -23.42 32.00 -68.89
C GLY A 121 -22.10 32.75 -69.13
N GLN A 122 -21.66 33.63 -68.22
CA GLN A 122 -20.39 34.36 -68.37
C GLN A 122 -19.16 33.50 -68.05
N ARG A 123 -19.31 32.35 -67.40
CA ARG A 123 -18.21 31.39 -67.12
C ARG A 123 -18.62 29.96 -67.43
N LEU A 124 -19.03 29.71 -68.67
CA LEU A 124 -19.27 28.32 -69.12
C LEU A 124 -17.99 27.45 -68.99
N ASP A 125 -16.79 28.04 -68.93
CA ASP A 125 -15.53 27.37 -68.59
C ASP A 125 -15.48 26.80 -67.15
N ILE A 126 -16.21 27.41 -66.21
CA ILE A 126 -16.45 26.83 -64.89
C ILE A 126 -17.65 25.87 -64.98
N MET A 127 -18.75 26.30 -65.58
CA MET A 127 -20.01 25.53 -65.52
C MET A 127 -19.90 24.14 -66.15
N THR A 128 -19.26 23.98 -67.32
CA THR A 128 -19.10 22.65 -67.95
C THR A 128 -18.09 21.77 -67.23
N ARG A 129 -17.16 22.35 -66.48
CA ARG A 129 -16.20 21.61 -65.66
C ARG A 129 -16.79 21.18 -64.30
N VAL A 130 -17.73 21.94 -63.74
CA VAL A 130 -18.44 21.55 -62.51
C VAL A 130 -19.65 20.65 -62.82
N PHE A 131 -20.32 20.86 -63.96
CA PHE A 131 -21.49 20.10 -64.39
C PHE A 131 -21.38 19.71 -65.88
N PRO A 132 -20.59 18.67 -66.23
CA PRO A 132 -20.36 18.29 -67.63
C PRO A 132 -21.64 17.84 -68.37
N ASP A 133 -22.54 17.15 -67.67
CA ASP A 133 -23.78 16.62 -68.24
C ASP A 133 -24.96 17.61 -68.19
N ALA A 134 -24.72 18.88 -67.82
CA ALA A 134 -25.80 19.83 -67.58
C ALA A 134 -26.40 20.45 -68.84
N LYS A 135 -27.68 20.80 -68.75
CA LYS A 135 -28.44 21.46 -69.82
C LYS A 135 -28.59 22.96 -69.57
N PHE A 136 -28.19 23.78 -70.54
CA PHE A 136 -28.19 25.23 -70.45
C PHE A 136 -29.30 25.84 -71.31
N ILE A 137 -30.25 26.51 -70.65
CA ILE A 137 -31.32 27.27 -71.32
C ILE A 137 -30.89 28.74 -71.33
N HIS A 138 -30.42 29.22 -72.48
CA HIS A 138 -30.00 30.59 -72.66
C HIS A 138 -31.19 31.47 -73.06
N VAL A 139 -31.66 32.29 -72.12
CA VAL A 139 -32.73 33.26 -72.36
C VAL A 139 -32.12 34.53 -72.93
N VAL A 140 -32.43 34.82 -74.19
CA VAL A 140 -31.97 35.99 -74.94
C VAL A 140 -33.10 36.99 -75.13
N ARG A 141 -32.77 38.28 -75.21
CA ARG A 141 -33.71 39.39 -75.35
C ARG A 141 -33.06 40.51 -76.14
N ASP A 142 -33.84 41.33 -76.85
CA ASP A 142 -33.33 42.53 -77.53
C ASP A 142 -32.56 43.42 -76.53
N GLY A 143 -31.28 43.67 -76.84
CA GLY A 143 -30.38 44.42 -75.97
C GLY A 143 -30.86 45.82 -75.63
N ARG A 144 -31.71 46.42 -76.47
CA ARG A 144 -32.28 47.76 -76.24
C ARG A 144 -33.33 47.73 -75.12
N ASP A 145 -34.15 46.67 -75.04
CA ASP A 145 -35.07 46.48 -73.91
C ASP A 145 -34.33 46.13 -72.61
N VAL A 146 -33.25 45.33 -72.70
CA VAL A 146 -32.37 45.04 -71.56
C VAL A 146 -31.74 46.33 -71.03
N ALA A 147 -31.19 47.16 -71.93
CA ALA A 147 -30.56 48.43 -71.61
C ALA A 147 -31.51 49.43 -70.94
N LEU A 148 -32.74 49.57 -71.45
CA LEU A 148 -33.79 50.37 -70.84
C LEU A 148 -34.27 49.77 -69.50
N SER A 149 -34.22 48.44 -69.32
CA SER A 149 -34.52 47.83 -68.02
C SER A 149 -33.41 48.01 -66.98
N PHE A 150 -32.15 48.07 -67.39
CA PHE A 150 -31.05 48.36 -66.49
C PHE A 150 -31.09 49.82 -66.02
N ALA A 151 -31.32 50.78 -66.92
CA ALA A 151 -31.37 52.21 -66.60
C ALA A 151 -32.42 52.60 -65.53
N ARG A 152 -33.49 51.82 -65.39
CA ARG A 152 -34.50 52.01 -64.33
C ARG A 152 -33.96 51.74 -62.92
N THR A 153 -33.13 50.71 -62.73
CA THR A 153 -32.56 50.35 -61.42
C THR A 153 -31.44 51.31 -60.98
N PRO A 154 -31.15 51.48 -59.67
CA PRO A 154 -30.17 52.45 -59.19
C PRO A 154 -28.70 51.99 -59.32
N TRP A 155 -28.43 50.68 -59.38
CA TRP A 155 -27.07 50.12 -59.39
C TRP A 155 -26.48 49.87 -60.79
N TRP A 156 -27.22 50.17 -61.86
CA TRP A 156 -26.72 50.15 -63.25
C TRP A 156 -26.68 51.55 -63.85
N PHE A 157 -25.99 51.72 -65.00
CA PHE A 157 -25.84 53.03 -65.64
C PHE A 157 -27.21 53.62 -66.01
N LYS A 158 -27.42 54.92 -65.72
CA LYS A 158 -28.60 55.65 -66.19
C LYS A 158 -28.62 55.90 -67.70
N LYS A 159 -27.46 55.78 -68.36
CA LYS A 159 -27.28 55.85 -69.81
C LYS A 159 -27.54 54.48 -70.45
N ALA A 160 -28.57 54.37 -71.28
CA ALA A 160 -28.94 53.13 -71.94
C ALA A 160 -27.84 52.63 -72.89
N GLU A 161 -27.06 53.52 -73.48
CA GLU A 161 -25.97 53.23 -74.41
C GLU A 161 -24.84 52.44 -73.73
N LEU A 162 -24.54 52.75 -72.46
CA LEU A 162 -23.56 52.02 -71.65
C LEU A 162 -24.08 50.62 -71.27
N ASN A 163 -25.36 50.52 -70.92
CA ASN A 163 -26.00 49.23 -70.64
C ASN A 163 -26.09 48.34 -71.88
N LEU A 164 -26.35 48.92 -73.06
CA LEU A 164 -26.37 48.23 -74.34
C LEU A 164 -24.96 47.76 -74.74
N ALA A 165 -23.94 48.57 -74.48
CA ALA A 165 -22.54 48.19 -74.66
C ALA A 165 -22.10 47.06 -73.71
N ARG A 166 -22.60 47.04 -72.46
CA ARG A 166 -22.42 45.90 -71.52
C ARG A 166 -23.13 44.65 -72.04
N TRP A 167 -24.41 44.74 -72.40
CA TRP A 167 -25.19 43.64 -72.96
C TRP A 167 -24.51 43.02 -74.19
N ALA A 168 -23.99 43.83 -75.11
CA ALA A 168 -23.31 43.34 -76.31
C ALA A 168 -22.05 42.52 -75.98
N ASN A 169 -21.26 42.96 -74.98
CA ASN A 169 -20.11 42.21 -74.50
C ASN A 169 -20.54 40.89 -73.82
N GLU A 170 -21.52 40.96 -72.91
CA GLU A 170 -22.03 39.80 -72.18
C GLU A 170 -22.65 38.74 -73.10
N ILE A 171 -23.52 39.13 -74.04
CA ILE A 171 -24.21 38.21 -74.95
C ILE A 171 -23.23 37.56 -75.95
N LYS A 172 -22.25 38.33 -76.45
CA LYS A 172 -21.22 37.84 -77.37
C LYS A 172 -20.28 36.85 -76.67
N LYS A 173 -19.99 37.04 -75.38
CA LYS A 173 -19.24 36.04 -74.57
C LYS A 173 -20.03 34.74 -74.40
N ILE A 174 -21.29 34.79 -73.95
CA ILE A 174 -22.11 33.57 -73.77
C ILE A 174 -22.22 32.81 -75.10
N ALA A 175 -22.46 33.51 -76.21
CA ALA A 175 -22.57 32.89 -77.53
C ALA A 175 -21.27 32.21 -77.99
N ALA A 176 -20.11 32.86 -77.80
CA ALA A 176 -18.81 32.30 -78.15
C ALA A 176 -18.44 31.09 -77.28
N ASP A 177 -18.60 31.22 -75.96
CA ASP A 177 -18.31 30.13 -75.02
C ASP A 177 -19.25 28.93 -75.25
N ALA A 178 -20.55 29.16 -75.47
CA ALA A 178 -21.50 28.09 -75.75
C ALA A 178 -21.17 27.37 -77.07
N ALA A 179 -20.80 28.09 -78.12
CA ALA A 179 -20.38 27.50 -79.39
C ALA A 179 -19.05 26.71 -79.31
N ALA A 180 -18.22 27.00 -78.30
CA ALA A 180 -16.94 26.31 -78.07
C ALA A 180 -17.04 25.14 -77.07
N LEU A 181 -18.01 25.18 -76.13
CA LEU A 181 -18.05 24.28 -74.96
C LEU A 181 -19.31 23.41 -74.86
N LEU A 182 -20.38 23.68 -75.63
CA LEU A 182 -21.67 22.99 -75.51
C LEU A 182 -22.13 22.36 -76.83
N SER A 183 -22.82 21.22 -76.74
CA SER A 183 -23.53 20.58 -77.85
C SER A 183 -24.97 21.08 -77.97
N ALA A 184 -25.61 20.86 -79.12
CA ALA A 184 -27.03 21.14 -79.32
C ALA A 184 -27.97 20.29 -78.43
N GLU A 185 -27.48 19.20 -77.84
CA GLU A 185 -28.22 18.36 -76.89
C GLU A 185 -28.25 18.98 -75.48
N ASN A 186 -27.25 19.81 -75.16
CA ASN A 186 -27.05 20.44 -73.85
C ASN A 186 -27.21 21.97 -73.87
N TYR A 187 -27.57 22.60 -74.99
CA TYR A 187 -27.76 24.04 -75.11
C TYR A 187 -29.00 24.42 -75.94
N LEU A 188 -29.91 25.18 -75.34
CA LEU A 188 -31.14 25.69 -75.97
C LEU A 188 -31.21 27.22 -75.86
N VAL A 189 -31.34 27.90 -77.00
CA VAL A 189 -31.61 29.34 -77.05
C VAL A 189 -33.13 29.61 -77.04
N VAL A 190 -33.59 30.41 -76.09
CA VAL A 190 -34.98 30.84 -75.91
C VAL A 190 -35.05 32.34 -76.05
N LYS A 191 -35.77 32.84 -77.07
CA LYS A 191 -36.06 34.29 -77.16
C LYS A 191 -37.14 34.67 -76.15
N TYR A 192 -36.90 35.70 -75.37
CA TYR A 192 -37.88 36.30 -74.47
C TYR A 192 -39.14 36.71 -75.23
N GLU A 193 -38.96 37.30 -76.40
CA GLU A 193 -40.03 37.80 -77.26
C GLU A 193 -40.92 36.66 -77.76
N ASN A 194 -40.34 35.50 -78.11
CA ASN A 194 -41.11 34.28 -78.39
C ASN A 194 -41.83 33.78 -77.15
N LEU A 195 -41.13 33.68 -76.00
CA LEU A 195 -41.64 33.10 -74.76
C LEU A 195 -42.85 33.86 -74.21
N VAL A 196 -42.98 35.16 -74.50
CA VAL A 196 -44.19 35.94 -74.17
C VAL A 196 -45.18 36.03 -75.33
N ALA A 197 -44.77 35.86 -76.60
CA ALA A 197 -45.69 35.77 -77.74
C ALA A 197 -46.51 34.47 -77.70
N ASP A 198 -45.84 33.32 -77.58
CA ASP A 198 -46.45 31.99 -77.43
C ASP A 198 -45.71 31.19 -76.36
N THR A 199 -46.16 31.35 -75.12
CA THR A 199 -45.63 30.62 -73.96
C THR A 199 -45.90 29.11 -74.06
N HIS A 200 -46.97 28.67 -74.72
CA HIS A 200 -47.26 27.24 -74.86
C HIS A 200 -46.22 26.56 -75.75
N ALA A 201 -45.96 27.12 -76.93
CA ALA A 201 -44.98 26.56 -77.88
C ALA A 201 -43.55 26.57 -77.31
N GLU A 202 -43.13 27.67 -76.69
CA GLU A 202 -41.78 27.78 -76.12
C GLU A 202 -41.59 26.89 -74.87
N VAL A 203 -42.58 26.78 -73.97
CA VAL A 203 -42.47 25.88 -72.81
C VAL A 203 -42.51 24.41 -73.24
N LEU A 204 -43.32 24.04 -74.23
CA LEU A 204 -43.29 22.69 -74.81
C LEU A 204 -41.90 22.37 -75.40
N ARG A 205 -41.28 23.32 -76.11
CA ARG A 205 -39.92 23.20 -76.65
C ARG A 205 -38.87 23.00 -75.55
N ILE A 206 -38.99 23.72 -74.43
CA ILE A 206 -38.11 23.62 -73.26
C ILE A 206 -38.33 22.29 -72.52
N CYS A 207 -39.57 21.85 -72.31
CA CYS A 207 -39.88 20.55 -71.69
C CYS A 207 -39.32 19.38 -72.50
N ASN A 208 -39.48 19.40 -73.84
CA ASN A 208 -38.89 18.42 -74.74
C ASN A 208 -37.34 18.39 -74.65
N PHE A 209 -36.70 19.57 -74.59
CA PHE A 209 -35.24 19.68 -74.42
C PHE A 209 -34.75 19.15 -73.06
N LEU A 210 -35.49 19.42 -71.99
CA LEU A 210 -35.18 18.90 -70.64
C LEU A 210 -35.45 17.40 -70.51
N GLY A 211 -36.39 16.85 -71.28
CA GLY A 211 -36.86 15.46 -71.16
C GLY A 211 -38.01 15.28 -70.17
N ILE A 212 -38.84 16.32 -69.99
CA ILE A 212 -40.03 16.31 -69.11
C ILE A 212 -41.31 16.53 -69.92
N THR A 213 -42.46 16.22 -69.33
CA THR A 213 -43.77 16.47 -69.97
C THR A 213 -44.21 17.92 -69.75
N LEU A 214 -45.04 18.48 -70.63
CA LEU A 214 -45.71 19.76 -70.39
C LEU A 214 -46.89 19.56 -69.44
N GLU A 215 -46.93 20.32 -68.35
CA GLU A 215 -48.05 20.35 -67.40
C GLU A 215 -48.84 21.66 -67.48
N SER A 216 -50.17 21.61 -67.33
CA SER A 216 -51.04 22.79 -67.45
C SER A 216 -50.75 23.89 -66.41
N SER A 217 -50.17 23.54 -65.27
CA SER A 217 -49.71 24.49 -64.24
C SER A 217 -48.63 25.44 -64.76
N GLN A 218 -47.79 25.00 -65.70
CA GLN A 218 -46.77 25.83 -66.36
C GLN A 218 -47.36 26.92 -67.27
N LEU A 219 -48.68 26.93 -67.45
CA LEU A 219 -49.41 27.87 -68.29
C LEU A 219 -50.47 28.66 -67.48
N ASP A 220 -50.50 28.50 -66.15
CA ASP A 220 -51.38 29.22 -65.22
C ASP A 220 -50.59 30.17 -64.29
N PRO A 221 -50.53 31.48 -64.61
CA PRO A 221 -49.88 32.47 -63.75
C PRO A 221 -50.46 32.63 -62.34
N ALA A 222 -51.66 32.10 -62.04
CA ALA A 222 -52.18 32.13 -60.67
C ALA A 222 -51.27 31.32 -59.73
N GLY A 223 -50.87 30.11 -60.14
CA GLY A 223 -50.02 29.19 -59.39
C GLY A 223 -48.54 29.58 -59.30
N TYR A 224 -48.08 30.61 -60.03
CA TYR A 224 -46.65 30.97 -60.06
C TYR A 224 -46.16 31.52 -58.71
N ILE A 225 -45.01 31.01 -58.27
CA ILE A 225 -44.28 31.48 -57.09
C ILE A 225 -43.94 32.98 -57.18
N ASP A 226 -44.03 33.68 -56.05
CA ASP A 226 -43.62 35.09 -55.95
C ASP A 226 -42.16 35.21 -55.48
N TYR A 227 -41.21 35.19 -56.42
CA TYR A 227 -39.79 35.38 -56.11
C TYR A 227 -39.49 36.75 -55.49
N ASP A 228 -40.24 37.80 -55.83
CA ASP A 228 -40.03 39.14 -55.24
C ASP A 228 -40.25 39.10 -53.72
N SER A 229 -41.11 38.19 -53.22
CA SER A 229 -41.34 38.00 -51.78
C SER A 229 -40.13 37.43 -51.02
N TYR A 230 -39.10 36.97 -51.73
CA TYR A 230 -37.81 36.53 -51.18
C TYR A 230 -36.68 37.55 -51.41
N CYS A 231 -36.90 38.65 -52.14
CA CYS A 231 -35.85 39.66 -52.33
C CYS A 231 -35.52 40.38 -51.01
N ARG A 232 -34.23 40.63 -50.75
CA ARG A 232 -33.79 41.40 -49.55
C ARG A 232 -33.98 42.92 -49.69
N PHE A 233 -34.58 43.38 -50.79
CA PHE A 233 -34.76 44.78 -51.15
C PHE A 233 -36.17 45.01 -51.74
N ASP A 234 -36.75 46.19 -51.54
CA ASP A 234 -38.06 46.54 -52.13
C ASP A 234 -37.98 46.58 -53.67
N MET A 235 -38.78 45.72 -54.31
CA MET A 235 -38.87 45.58 -55.76
C MET A 235 -40.03 46.37 -56.39
N GLU A 236 -40.93 46.99 -55.61
CA GLU A 236 -42.06 47.77 -56.17
C GLU A 236 -41.57 48.97 -56.99
N ASN A 237 -40.51 49.66 -56.54
CA ASN A 237 -39.94 50.82 -57.22
C ASN A 237 -38.94 50.47 -58.35
N LEU A 238 -38.61 49.18 -58.52
CA LEU A 238 -37.56 48.69 -59.44
C LEU A 238 -38.11 47.91 -60.63
N SER A 239 -39.33 47.39 -60.48
CA SER A 239 -40.06 46.68 -61.50
C SER A 239 -40.69 47.63 -62.53
N SER A 240 -40.89 47.15 -63.77
CA SER A 240 -41.61 47.94 -64.77
C SER A 240 -43.09 48.04 -64.42
N THR A 241 -43.73 49.17 -64.68
CA THR A 241 -45.18 49.38 -64.46
C THR A 241 -46.02 48.28 -65.13
N ALA A 242 -45.60 47.81 -66.31
CA ALA A 242 -46.26 46.71 -67.00
C ALA A 242 -46.17 45.37 -66.24
N TYR A 243 -45.01 45.06 -65.63
CA TYR A 243 -44.86 43.85 -64.78
C TYR A 243 -45.67 43.97 -63.50
N LEU A 244 -45.65 45.14 -62.84
CA LEU A 244 -46.44 45.39 -61.64
C LEU A 244 -47.95 45.27 -61.89
N ASN A 245 -48.42 45.77 -63.04
CA ASN A 245 -49.82 45.64 -63.45
C ASN A 245 -50.19 44.17 -63.74
N TRP A 246 -49.32 43.41 -64.42
CA TRP A 246 -49.53 41.97 -64.63
C TRP A 246 -49.53 41.19 -63.32
N LYS A 247 -48.58 41.47 -62.40
CA LYS A 247 -48.51 40.85 -61.08
C LYS A 247 -49.73 41.16 -60.20
N LYS A 248 -50.22 42.41 -60.22
CA LYS A 248 -51.45 42.83 -59.53
C LYS A 248 -52.73 42.28 -60.20
N GLY A 249 -52.64 41.81 -61.44
CA GLY A 249 -53.73 41.25 -62.24
C GLY A 249 -53.57 39.76 -62.58
N LYS A 250 -52.99 38.95 -61.68
CA LYS A 250 -52.86 37.48 -61.84
C LYS A 250 -54.17 36.86 -62.36
N GLY A 251 -54.10 36.22 -63.53
CA GLY A 251 -55.25 35.58 -64.20
C GLY A 251 -55.84 36.35 -65.40
N SER A 252 -55.35 37.55 -65.75
CA SER A 252 -55.86 38.34 -66.90
C SER A 252 -55.16 38.07 -68.24
N SER A 253 -53.92 37.58 -68.24
CA SER A 253 -53.23 37.04 -69.42
C SER A 253 -52.22 35.96 -69.03
N SER A 254 -52.04 34.94 -69.89
CA SER A 254 -51.07 33.86 -69.69
C SER A 254 -49.60 34.33 -69.75
N SER A 255 -49.33 35.44 -70.43
CA SER A 255 -47.98 35.95 -70.65
C SER A 255 -47.82 37.46 -70.46
N PHE A 256 -46.55 37.87 -70.24
CA PHE A 256 -46.15 39.25 -69.99
C PHE A 256 -45.57 39.94 -71.25
N GLN A 257 -46.40 40.12 -72.27
CA GLN A 257 -46.00 40.75 -73.54
C GLN A 257 -45.60 42.23 -73.40
N GLY A 258 -46.09 42.93 -72.37
CA GLY A 258 -46.03 44.39 -72.24
C GLY A 258 -44.63 45.03 -72.20
N SER A 259 -43.55 44.25 -72.12
CA SER A 259 -42.17 44.75 -72.19
C SER A 259 -41.34 44.25 -73.39
N ALA A 260 -41.89 43.42 -74.29
CA ALA A 260 -41.21 43.04 -75.53
C ALA A 260 -41.28 44.18 -76.56
N TYR A 261 -40.14 44.49 -77.19
CA TYR A 261 -39.94 45.63 -78.11
C TYR A 261 -40.43 46.96 -77.51
N ALA A 262 -40.28 47.15 -76.19
CA ALA A 262 -40.66 48.39 -75.51
C ALA A 262 -39.82 49.57 -76.02
N TRP A 263 -38.57 49.34 -76.39
CA TRP A 263 -37.69 50.33 -77.02
C TRP A 263 -38.26 50.94 -78.30
N LYS A 264 -39.06 50.18 -79.10
CA LYS A 264 -39.71 50.70 -80.32
C LYS A 264 -40.84 51.72 -80.02
N LYS A 265 -41.19 51.92 -78.74
CA LYS A 265 -42.17 52.91 -78.28
C LYS A 265 -41.52 54.15 -77.66
N ASP A 266 -40.22 54.11 -77.37
CA ASP A 266 -39.47 55.30 -76.96
C ASP A 266 -39.28 56.20 -78.18
N LYS A 267 -39.64 57.48 -78.04
CA LYS A 267 -39.53 58.48 -79.11
C LYS A 267 -38.21 59.26 -79.05
N VAL A 268 -37.36 58.99 -78.06
CA VAL A 268 -36.02 59.60 -77.96
C VAL A 268 -35.04 58.77 -78.79
N SER A 269 -34.17 59.46 -79.53
CA SER A 269 -33.24 58.92 -80.55
C SER A 269 -32.07 58.04 -80.02
N GLN A 270 -32.18 57.49 -78.81
CA GLN A 270 -31.11 56.79 -78.07
C GLN A 270 -30.45 55.63 -78.85
N PHE A 271 -31.16 55.02 -79.80
CA PHE A 271 -30.68 53.87 -80.57
C PHE A 271 -30.55 54.13 -82.08
N GLN A 272 -30.49 55.40 -82.52
CA GLN A 272 -30.26 55.73 -83.93
C GLN A 272 -28.79 55.59 -84.37
N ASN A 273 -27.82 55.67 -83.44
CA ASN A 273 -26.39 55.58 -83.76
C ASN A 273 -25.72 54.43 -82.98
N VAL A 274 -26.20 53.20 -83.19
CA VAL A 274 -25.67 52.00 -82.52
C VAL A 274 -24.34 51.58 -83.17
N PRO A 275 -23.22 51.50 -82.42
CA PRO A 275 -21.91 51.08 -82.96
C PRO A 275 -21.92 49.66 -83.54
N GLU A 276 -21.12 49.42 -84.56
CA GLU A 276 -21.15 48.18 -85.36
C GLU A 276 -20.99 46.89 -84.53
N ARG A 277 -20.07 46.87 -83.55
CA ARG A 277 -19.89 45.73 -82.61
C ARG A 277 -21.17 45.36 -81.81
N ILE A 278 -22.11 46.29 -81.70
CA ILE A 278 -23.42 46.09 -81.07
C ILE A 278 -24.45 45.68 -82.14
N LYS A 279 -24.40 46.24 -83.35
CA LYS A 279 -25.20 45.76 -84.50
C LYS A 279 -24.91 44.27 -84.80
N GLU A 280 -23.64 43.84 -84.77
CA GLU A 280 -23.22 42.43 -84.80
C GLU A 280 -23.97 41.59 -83.75
N SER A 281 -23.97 42.06 -82.50
CA SER A 281 -24.50 41.32 -81.34
C SER A 281 -26.04 41.23 -81.35
N LEU A 282 -26.71 42.24 -81.93
CA LEU A 282 -28.14 42.21 -82.23
C LEU A 282 -28.45 41.24 -83.38
N THR A 283 -27.68 41.32 -84.47
CA THR A 283 -27.86 40.48 -85.68
C THR A 283 -27.60 39.00 -85.38
N LEU A 284 -26.65 38.67 -84.50
CA LEU A 284 -26.34 37.30 -84.07
C LEU A 284 -27.55 36.54 -83.52
N PHE A 285 -28.50 37.24 -82.90
CA PHE A 285 -29.76 36.67 -82.41
C PHE A 285 -30.97 37.10 -83.25
N GLY A 286 -30.77 37.70 -84.42
CA GLY A 286 -31.81 38.11 -85.34
C GLY A 286 -32.67 39.27 -84.81
N TYR A 287 -32.01 40.34 -84.35
CA TYR A 287 -32.64 41.64 -84.05
C TYR A 287 -32.23 42.70 -85.09
N ASP A 288 -33.15 43.64 -85.34
CA ASP A 288 -33.20 44.61 -86.46
C ASP A 288 -32.39 45.92 -86.22
N VAL A 289 -31.80 46.55 -87.26
CA VAL A 289 -30.66 47.54 -87.17
C VAL A 289 -30.48 48.57 -88.35
N SER A 290 -31.51 48.92 -89.15
CA SER A 290 -31.41 49.71 -90.42
C SER A 290 -31.31 51.25 -90.33
N ASP A 291 -30.74 51.90 -91.38
CA ASP A 291 -30.60 53.36 -91.63
C ASP A 291 -30.72 53.68 -93.17
N ASP A 292 -31.35 54.79 -93.64
CA ASP A 292 -31.70 55.06 -95.08
C ASP A 292 -31.73 56.57 -95.57
N ALA A 293 -31.28 56.90 -96.82
CA ALA A 293 -31.74 58.01 -97.76
C ALA A 293 -30.76 58.33 -98.97
N ASP A 294 -31.24 58.81 -100.17
CA ASP A 294 -30.42 59.17 -101.39
C ASP A 294 -31.11 60.05 -102.53
N ASP A 295 -30.37 60.47 -103.60
CA ASP A 295 -30.73 60.87 -105.04
C ASP A 295 -30.84 62.37 -105.61
N THR A 296 -31.06 62.59 -106.96
CA THR A 296 -30.41 63.68 -107.82
C THR A 296 -31.11 64.25 -109.14
N GLN A 297 -30.65 65.43 -109.71
CA GLN A 297 -30.63 65.98 -111.14
C GLN A 297 -31.64 67.06 -111.80
N GLN A 298 -31.62 67.32 -113.17
CA GLN A 298 -31.58 68.70 -113.85
C GLN A 298 -32.58 69.15 -115.04
N SER A 299 -32.23 70.04 -116.03
CA SER A 299 -33.12 71.11 -116.70
C SER A 299 -33.09 71.43 -118.26
N GLN A 300 -33.95 72.36 -118.82
CA GLN A 300 -33.81 73.38 -119.98
C GLN A 300 -34.96 73.68 -121.05
N SER A 301 -34.77 74.60 -122.07
CA SER A 301 -35.81 75.55 -122.66
C SER A 301 -35.57 76.21 -124.10
N SER A 302 -36.38 77.23 -124.54
CA SER A 302 -36.29 78.25 -125.68
C SER A 302 -36.97 77.98 -127.07
N ASN A 303 -37.33 78.94 -128.00
CA ASN A 303 -37.74 80.40 -128.06
C ASN A 303 -38.27 80.82 -129.51
N TYR A 304 -38.63 82.09 -129.84
CA TYR A 304 -39.30 82.57 -131.12
C TYR A 304 -38.84 83.96 -131.71
N ASN A 305 -39.51 84.47 -132.76
CA ASN A 305 -39.22 85.75 -133.47
C ASN A 305 -40.44 86.28 -134.28
N VAL A 306 -40.73 87.57 -134.60
CA VAL A 306 -40.52 88.93 -133.99
C VAL A 306 -41.53 89.99 -134.55
N LYS A 307 -41.86 89.98 -135.86
CA LYS A 307 -42.20 91.21 -136.65
C LYS A 307 -43.40 92.09 -136.19
N VAL A 308 -44.37 91.56 -135.44
CA VAL A 308 -45.57 92.26 -134.90
C VAL A 308 -45.28 93.55 -134.09
N TYR A 309 -44.02 93.69 -133.67
CA TYR A 309 -43.36 94.75 -132.90
C TYR A 309 -43.99 96.15 -132.76
N LEU A 310 -44.42 96.85 -133.83
CA LEU A 310 -44.59 98.31 -133.78
C LEU A 310 -45.96 98.76 -133.23
N ALA A 311 -47.06 98.17 -133.68
CA ALA A 311 -48.36 98.34 -132.98
C ALA A 311 -48.29 97.74 -131.55
N THR A 312 -47.48 96.69 -131.38
CA THR A 312 -47.14 96.14 -130.07
C THR A 312 -46.26 97.06 -129.23
N LEU A 313 -45.59 98.08 -129.77
CA LEU A 313 -44.81 99.02 -128.96
C LEU A 313 -45.72 100.05 -128.29
N GLU A 314 -46.71 100.59 -128.98
CA GLU A 314 -47.70 101.50 -128.39
C GLU A 314 -48.60 100.77 -127.40
N ALA A 315 -49.07 99.56 -127.75
CA ALA A 315 -49.76 98.68 -126.81
C ALA A 315 -48.88 98.33 -125.60
N LYS A 316 -47.57 98.04 -125.81
CA LYS A 316 -46.61 97.85 -124.72
C LYS A 316 -46.42 99.08 -123.86
N VAL A 317 -46.53 100.32 -124.36
CA VAL A 317 -46.39 101.50 -123.49
C VAL A 317 -47.57 101.58 -122.52
N ALA A 318 -48.80 101.31 -122.98
CA ALA A 318 -49.96 101.23 -122.09
C ALA A 318 -49.86 100.04 -121.10
N ASP A 319 -49.58 98.84 -121.61
CA ASP A 319 -49.36 97.59 -120.84
C ASP A 319 -48.20 97.73 -119.83
N LEU A 320 -47.12 98.44 -120.18
CA LEU A 320 -46.02 98.75 -119.26
C LEU A 320 -46.43 99.77 -118.20
N CYS A 321 -47.26 100.78 -118.51
CA CYS A 321 -47.77 101.69 -117.49
C CYS A 321 -48.68 100.97 -116.47
N GLU A 322 -49.57 100.10 -116.95
CA GLU A 322 -50.41 99.26 -116.07
C GLU A 322 -49.57 98.24 -115.29
N THR A 323 -48.58 97.62 -115.93
CA THR A 323 -47.59 96.75 -115.27
C THR A 323 -46.73 97.50 -114.24
N VAL A 324 -46.40 98.77 -114.47
CA VAL A 324 -45.68 99.61 -113.49
C VAL A 324 -46.57 99.89 -112.28
N ALA A 325 -47.83 100.29 -112.46
CA ALA A 325 -48.76 100.48 -111.35
C ALA A 325 -48.99 99.18 -110.55
N GLY A 326 -49.14 98.04 -111.24
CA GLY A 326 -49.23 96.71 -110.61
C GLY A 326 -47.95 96.32 -109.86
N ARG A 327 -46.77 96.72 -110.36
CA ARG A 327 -45.49 96.54 -109.67
C ARG A 327 -45.34 97.47 -108.47
N GLU A 328 -45.81 98.71 -108.52
CA GLU A 328 -45.81 99.63 -107.37
C GLU A 328 -46.69 99.09 -106.24
N LEU A 329 -47.88 98.55 -106.56
CA LEU A 329 -48.71 97.82 -105.59
C LEU A 329 -47.98 96.60 -105.02
N THR A 330 -47.36 95.78 -105.87
CA THR A 330 -46.58 94.59 -105.45
C THR A 330 -45.41 94.97 -104.54
N ILE A 331 -44.69 96.05 -104.85
CA ILE A 331 -43.58 96.59 -104.06
C ILE A 331 -44.09 97.12 -102.72
N ASN A 332 -45.26 97.76 -102.67
CA ASN A 332 -45.87 98.21 -101.42
C ASN A 332 -46.26 97.02 -100.52
N ASP A 333 -46.89 95.99 -101.07
CA ASP A 333 -47.26 94.78 -100.32
C ASP A 333 -46.03 94.01 -99.83
N GLN A 334 -44.98 93.88 -100.67
CA GLN A 334 -43.68 93.36 -100.25
C GLN A 334 -43.06 94.22 -99.14
N SER A 335 -43.19 95.55 -99.21
CA SER A 335 -42.72 96.47 -98.17
C SER A 335 -43.53 96.40 -96.87
N VAL A 336 -44.78 95.92 -96.90
CA VAL A 336 -45.55 95.56 -95.69
C VAL A 336 -45.06 94.21 -95.15
N HIS A 337 -44.87 93.22 -96.01
CA HIS A 337 -44.44 91.87 -95.61
C HIS A 337 -43.02 91.86 -95.01
N ILE A 338 -42.08 92.63 -95.57
CA ILE A 338 -40.73 92.81 -95.02
C ILE A 338 -40.80 93.35 -93.58
N ARG A 339 -41.59 94.40 -93.33
CA ARG A 339 -41.78 94.94 -91.96
C ARG A 339 -42.40 93.95 -90.99
N SER A 340 -43.25 93.03 -91.48
CA SER A 340 -43.77 91.92 -90.67
C SER A 340 -42.67 90.91 -90.31
N ILE A 341 -41.80 90.57 -91.26
CA ILE A 341 -40.65 89.68 -91.04
C ILE A 341 -39.63 90.32 -90.10
N GLU A 342 -39.33 91.61 -90.26
CA GLU A 342 -38.46 92.37 -89.34
C GLU A 342 -38.99 92.36 -87.90
N SER A 343 -40.32 92.50 -87.73
CA SER A 343 -40.97 92.39 -86.42
C SER A 343 -40.85 90.98 -85.83
N GLU A 344 -41.09 89.93 -86.62
CA GLU A 344 -40.90 88.55 -86.17
C GLU A 344 -39.43 88.23 -85.83
N LEU A 345 -38.47 88.70 -86.63
CA LEU A 345 -37.05 88.50 -86.37
C LEU A 345 -36.62 89.20 -85.08
N SER A 346 -37.13 90.40 -84.80
CA SER A 346 -36.90 91.10 -83.53
C SER A 346 -37.40 90.30 -82.32
N ILE A 347 -38.64 89.77 -82.39
CA ILE A 347 -39.23 88.93 -81.33
C ILE A 347 -38.43 87.63 -81.14
N ARG A 348 -37.99 86.99 -82.23
CA ARG A 348 -37.16 85.78 -82.20
C ARG A 348 -35.78 86.07 -81.61
N ALA A 349 -35.15 87.20 -81.95
CA ALA A 349 -33.86 87.61 -81.41
C ALA A 349 -33.91 87.87 -79.90
N GLN A 350 -34.95 88.56 -79.41
CA GLN A 350 -35.16 88.73 -77.96
C GLN A 350 -35.29 87.38 -77.26
N ARG A 351 -36.06 86.44 -77.83
CA ARG A 351 -36.28 85.12 -77.22
C ARG A 351 -35.04 84.21 -77.25
N ILE A 352 -34.12 84.42 -78.20
CA ILE A 352 -32.80 83.78 -78.19
C ILE A 352 -31.98 84.32 -77.00
N ALA A 353 -31.93 85.64 -76.79
CA ALA A 353 -31.22 86.22 -75.65
C ALA A 353 -31.80 85.78 -74.28
N GLU A 354 -33.12 85.59 -74.19
CA GLU A 354 -33.78 84.99 -73.01
C GLU A 354 -33.29 83.55 -72.75
N PHE A 355 -33.19 82.71 -73.79
CA PHE A 355 -32.64 81.35 -73.67
C PHE A 355 -31.13 81.34 -73.37
N GLU A 356 -30.35 82.28 -73.88
CA GLU A 356 -28.92 82.41 -73.56
C GLU A 356 -28.70 82.74 -72.07
N GLN A 357 -29.55 83.59 -71.49
CA GLN A 357 -29.55 83.83 -70.04
C GLN A 357 -29.97 82.59 -69.25
N GLU A 358 -31.00 81.86 -69.68
CA GLU A 358 -31.44 80.64 -69.01
C GLU A 358 -30.36 79.53 -69.06
N LEU A 359 -29.69 79.35 -70.20
CA LEU A 359 -28.57 78.44 -70.36
C LEU A 359 -27.38 78.83 -69.46
N THR A 360 -27.10 80.13 -69.32
CA THR A 360 -26.06 80.64 -68.43
C THR A 360 -26.38 80.32 -66.96
N ALA A 361 -27.62 80.57 -66.52
CA ALA A 361 -28.07 80.25 -65.16
C ALA A 361 -28.07 78.73 -64.88
N ARG A 362 -28.51 77.91 -65.84
CA ARG A 362 -28.42 76.44 -65.77
C ARG A 362 -26.96 75.97 -65.68
N GLY A 363 -26.04 76.58 -66.42
CA GLY A 363 -24.60 76.31 -66.34
C GLY A 363 -24.02 76.59 -64.95
N GLN A 364 -24.38 77.72 -64.34
CA GLN A 364 -23.98 78.06 -62.96
C GLN A 364 -24.53 77.05 -61.94
N HIS A 365 -25.80 76.63 -62.09
CA HIS A 365 -26.39 75.60 -61.23
C HIS A 365 -25.71 74.23 -61.37
N ILE A 366 -25.34 73.83 -62.59
CA ILE A 366 -24.58 72.60 -62.84
C ILE A 366 -23.18 72.67 -62.19
N ALA A 367 -22.50 73.82 -62.25
CA ALA A 367 -21.22 74.01 -61.57
C ALA A 367 -21.35 73.93 -60.03
N GLY A 368 -22.44 74.48 -59.46
CA GLY A 368 -22.75 74.33 -58.03
C GLY A 368 -22.96 72.87 -57.63
N LEU A 369 -23.78 72.12 -58.38
CA LEU A 369 -24.00 70.68 -58.17
C LEU A 369 -22.68 69.88 -58.28
N ALA A 370 -21.82 70.21 -59.24
CA ALA A 370 -20.51 69.56 -59.38
C ALA A 370 -19.62 69.77 -58.14
N SER A 371 -19.62 70.97 -57.55
CA SER A 371 -18.91 71.23 -56.28
C SER A 371 -19.50 70.40 -55.13
N THR A 372 -20.83 70.32 -55.02
CA THR A 372 -21.48 69.49 -53.97
C THR A 372 -21.15 68.00 -54.13
N ILE A 373 -21.06 67.49 -55.37
CA ILE A 373 -20.66 66.11 -55.65
C ILE A 373 -19.19 65.88 -55.26
N ASP A 374 -18.29 66.81 -55.58
CA ASP A 374 -16.87 66.73 -55.20
C ASP A 374 -16.67 66.72 -53.67
N ASP A 375 -17.45 67.53 -52.94
CA ASP A 375 -17.43 67.52 -51.47
C ASP A 375 -18.05 66.24 -50.87
N GLN A 376 -19.08 65.67 -51.50
CA GLN A 376 -19.61 64.34 -51.13
C GLN A 376 -18.60 63.22 -51.40
N ILE A 377 -17.85 63.26 -52.50
CA ILE A 377 -16.77 62.32 -52.80
C ILE A 377 -15.69 62.38 -51.72
N LYS A 378 -15.24 63.58 -51.33
CA LYS A 378 -14.29 63.77 -50.22
C LYS A 378 -14.82 63.13 -48.92
N HIS A 379 -16.08 63.40 -48.57
CA HIS A 379 -16.71 62.83 -47.38
C HIS A 379 -16.76 61.29 -47.43
N ILE A 380 -17.12 60.69 -48.57
CA ILE A 380 -17.14 59.23 -48.76
C ILE A 380 -15.73 58.64 -48.61
N THR A 381 -14.70 59.23 -49.24
CA THR A 381 -13.31 58.73 -49.08
C THR A 381 -12.79 58.88 -47.64
N GLY A 382 -13.30 59.85 -46.88
CA GLY A 382 -13.06 59.97 -45.43
C GLY A 382 -13.72 58.83 -44.64
N LEU A 383 -14.97 58.49 -44.95
CA LEU A 383 -15.68 57.35 -44.34
C LEU A 383 -15.01 56.01 -44.67
N ASP A 384 -14.60 55.78 -45.92
CA ASP A 384 -13.86 54.57 -46.31
C ASP A 384 -12.53 54.44 -45.55
N SER A 385 -11.83 55.56 -45.34
CA SER A 385 -10.61 55.61 -44.54
C SER A 385 -10.88 55.27 -43.06
N GLU A 386 -12.00 55.74 -42.50
CA GLU A 386 -12.39 55.39 -41.12
C GLU A 386 -12.83 53.93 -41.02
N LEU A 387 -13.63 53.43 -41.97
CA LEU A 387 -14.06 52.02 -42.04
C LEU A 387 -12.86 51.08 -42.17
N SER A 388 -11.87 51.41 -43.00
CA SER A 388 -10.61 50.65 -43.10
C SER A 388 -9.86 50.58 -41.76
N ASN A 389 -9.83 51.68 -41.01
CA ASN A 389 -9.19 51.70 -39.69
C ASN A 389 -10.01 50.99 -38.60
N ARG A 390 -11.35 51.00 -38.69
CA ARG A 390 -12.23 50.19 -37.84
C ARG A 390 -12.08 48.70 -38.13
N ALA A 391 -11.96 48.30 -39.41
CA ALA A 391 -11.74 46.92 -39.81
C ALA A 391 -10.40 46.35 -39.29
N LYS A 392 -9.31 47.14 -39.34
CA LYS A 392 -8.03 46.75 -38.72
C LYS A 392 -8.18 46.49 -37.23
N ARG A 393 -8.81 47.41 -36.49
CA ARG A 393 -9.07 47.26 -35.05
C ARG A 393 -9.95 46.05 -34.70
N LEU A 394 -10.87 45.66 -35.59
CA LEU A 394 -11.65 44.42 -35.42
C LEU A 394 -10.76 43.19 -35.59
N ALA A 395 -9.90 43.14 -36.62
CA ALA A 395 -8.93 42.06 -36.80
C ALA A 395 -7.93 41.97 -35.63
N ASP A 396 -7.49 43.10 -35.08
CA ASP A 396 -6.65 43.13 -33.87
C ASP A 396 -7.39 42.52 -32.65
N PHE A 397 -8.66 42.86 -32.45
CA PHE A 397 -9.49 42.28 -31.38
C PHE A 397 -9.82 40.80 -31.60
N GLU A 398 -10.05 40.36 -32.85
CA GLU A 398 -10.24 38.94 -33.19
C GLU A 398 -8.99 38.12 -32.89
N ALA A 399 -7.80 38.66 -33.18
CA ALA A 399 -6.53 38.06 -32.82
C ALA A 399 -6.33 37.99 -31.29
N GLU A 400 -6.69 39.05 -30.55
CA GLU A 400 -6.62 39.06 -29.09
C GLU A 400 -7.61 38.05 -28.47
N LEU A 401 -8.85 37.99 -28.97
CA LEU A 401 -9.85 37.01 -28.54
C LEU A 401 -9.38 35.58 -28.80
N LYS A 402 -8.83 35.30 -29.98
CA LYS A 402 -8.27 33.98 -30.32
C LYS A 402 -7.13 33.58 -29.38
N ALA A 403 -6.23 34.50 -29.05
CA ALA A 403 -5.15 34.27 -28.09
C ALA A 403 -5.70 34.02 -26.66
N ARG A 404 -6.72 34.78 -26.23
CA ARG A 404 -7.41 34.59 -24.95
C ARG A 404 -8.12 33.24 -24.87
N THR A 405 -8.80 32.79 -25.94
CA THR A 405 -9.42 31.46 -26.02
C THR A 405 -8.38 30.35 -25.91
N GLN A 406 -7.23 30.47 -26.60
CA GLN A 406 -6.13 29.52 -26.46
C GLN A 406 -5.53 29.49 -25.04
N HIS A 407 -5.41 30.65 -24.38
CA HIS A 407 -4.96 30.71 -23.00
C HIS A 407 -5.96 30.07 -22.03
N ILE A 408 -7.26 30.28 -22.21
CA ILE A 408 -8.32 29.63 -21.42
C ILE A 408 -8.30 28.11 -21.61
N ALA A 409 -8.10 27.61 -22.84
CA ALA A 409 -7.94 26.18 -23.10
C ALA A 409 -6.73 25.59 -22.35
N GLY A 410 -5.59 26.29 -22.34
CA GLY A 410 -4.41 25.89 -21.57
C GLY A 410 -4.61 25.93 -20.05
N LEU A 411 -5.38 26.90 -19.54
CA LEU A 411 -5.76 26.95 -18.12
C LEU A 411 -6.71 25.81 -17.74
N ASN A 412 -7.65 25.45 -18.61
CA ASN A 412 -8.55 24.32 -18.37
C ASN A 412 -7.78 23.00 -18.32
N GLN A 413 -6.82 22.77 -19.22
CA GLN A 413 -5.95 21.59 -19.16
C GLN A 413 -5.16 21.55 -17.85
N ALA A 414 -4.55 22.68 -17.45
CA ALA A 414 -3.82 22.76 -16.18
C ALA A 414 -4.70 22.52 -14.94
N ILE A 415 -6.00 22.83 -14.99
CA ILE A 415 -6.97 22.51 -13.94
C ILE A 415 -7.31 21.01 -13.93
N GLU A 416 -7.46 20.39 -15.10
CA GLU A 416 -7.73 18.97 -15.28
C GLU A 416 -6.54 18.12 -14.80
N ASP A 417 -5.32 18.49 -15.21
CA ASP A 417 -4.05 17.89 -14.74
C ASP A 417 -3.90 18.01 -13.21
N LEU A 418 -4.28 19.17 -12.62
CA LEU A 418 -4.29 19.38 -11.18
C LEU A 418 -5.37 18.56 -10.46
N THR A 419 -6.53 18.34 -11.10
CA THR A 419 -7.60 17.50 -10.53
C THR A 419 -7.15 16.05 -10.44
N HIS A 420 -6.57 15.48 -11.50
CA HIS A 420 -6.00 14.14 -11.43
C HIS A 420 -4.87 14.02 -10.41
N SER A 421 -3.97 15.03 -10.32
CA SER A 421 -2.93 15.04 -9.28
C SER A 421 -3.50 15.13 -7.84
N ILE A 422 -4.70 15.69 -7.65
CA ILE A 422 -5.39 15.69 -6.36
C ILE A 422 -6.05 14.32 -6.11
N GLU A 423 -6.69 13.72 -7.12
CA GLU A 423 -7.30 12.39 -7.03
C GLU A 423 -6.27 11.31 -6.65
N ASP A 424 -5.08 11.32 -7.29
CA ASP A 424 -3.96 10.43 -6.95
C ASP A 424 -3.49 10.64 -5.50
N HIS A 425 -3.30 11.89 -5.08
CA HIS A 425 -2.91 12.21 -3.70
C HIS A 425 -3.98 11.87 -2.65
N GLU A 426 -5.27 11.93 -3.00
CA GLU A 426 -6.36 11.47 -2.13
C GLU A 426 -6.37 9.94 -2.03
N ALA A 427 -6.08 9.22 -3.13
CA ALA A 427 -5.95 7.76 -3.15
C ALA A 427 -4.76 7.29 -2.30
N ASP A 428 -3.59 7.91 -2.44
CA ASP A 428 -2.40 7.65 -1.60
C ASP A 428 -2.70 7.93 -0.12
N ARG A 429 -3.35 9.06 0.19
CA ARG A 429 -3.75 9.40 1.57
C ARG A 429 -4.72 8.38 2.15
N LEU A 430 -5.67 7.87 1.36
CA LEU A 430 -6.58 6.80 1.77
C LEU A 430 -5.86 5.45 1.96
N ALA A 431 -4.83 5.15 1.17
CA ALA A 431 -3.99 3.97 1.36
C ALA A 431 -3.19 4.06 2.68
N HIS A 432 -2.58 5.21 2.97
CA HIS A 432 -1.89 5.44 4.25
C HIS A 432 -2.84 5.39 5.46
N ILE A 433 -4.04 5.98 5.38
CA ILE A 433 -5.04 5.90 6.47
C ILE A 433 -5.45 4.43 6.75
N ARG A 434 -5.54 3.57 5.72
CA ARG A 434 -5.77 2.13 5.91
C ARG A 434 -4.59 1.46 6.60
N GLN A 435 -3.37 1.75 6.16
CA GLN A 435 -2.14 1.23 6.77
C GLN A 435 -2.01 1.64 8.25
N GLU A 436 -2.36 2.88 8.61
CA GLU A 436 -2.40 3.35 9.99
C GLU A 436 -3.48 2.63 10.82
N ALA A 437 -4.66 2.37 10.24
CA ALA A 437 -5.71 1.60 10.90
C ALA A 437 -5.32 0.14 11.13
N ASP A 438 -4.72 -0.53 10.14
CA ASP A 438 -4.21 -1.90 10.26
C ASP A 438 -3.09 -1.98 11.32
N MET A 439 -2.18 -0.99 11.33
CA MET A 439 -1.14 -0.85 12.35
C MET A 439 -1.72 -0.62 13.76
N ALA A 440 -2.81 0.14 13.89
CA ALA A 440 -3.51 0.34 15.16
C ALA A 440 -4.18 -0.95 15.66
N VAL A 441 -4.72 -1.78 14.76
CA VAL A 441 -5.23 -3.12 15.10
C VAL A 441 -4.10 -4.04 15.56
N GLU A 442 -2.95 -4.06 14.87
CA GLU A 442 -1.76 -4.79 15.33
C GLU A 442 -1.28 -4.32 16.71
N LEU A 443 -1.23 -3.00 16.96
CA LEU A 443 -0.83 -2.44 18.24
C LEU A 443 -1.82 -2.79 19.36
N SER A 444 -3.13 -2.83 19.07
CA SER A 444 -4.15 -3.29 20.02
C SER A 444 -3.94 -4.77 20.37
N ALA A 445 -3.75 -5.64 19.37
CA ALA A 445 -3.50 -7.07 19.59
C ALA A 445 -2.18 -7.33 20.35
N ARG A 446 -1.13 -6.54 20.09
CA ARG A 446 0.11 -6.56 20.87
C ARG A 446 -0.11 -6.04 22.31
N GLY A 447 -0.97 -5.05 22.50
CA GLY A 447 -1.38 -4.56 23.82
C GLY A 447 -2.09 -5.63 24.65
N GLU A 448 -3.05 -6.34 24.06
CA GLU A 448 -3.71 -7.50 24.68
C GLU A 448 -2.69 -8.61 25.00
N HIS A 449 -1.77 -8.92 24.08
CA HIS A 449 -0.73 -9.91 24.32
C HIS A 449 0.20 -9.51 25.48
N ILE A 450 0.61 -8.25 25.58
CA ILE A 450 1.39 -7.72 26.71
C ILE A 450 0.58 -7.78 28.01
N SER A 451 -0.72 -7.48 27.98
CA SER A 451 -1.60 -7.62 29.15
C SER A 451 -1.68 -9.07 29.62
N ASN A 452 -1.81 -10.03 28.70
CA ASN A 452 -1.82 -11.47 29.01
C ASN A 452 -0.46 -11.97 29.53
N LEU A 453 0.66 -11.45 29.01
CA LEU A 453 2.00 -11.74 29.54
C LEU A 453 2.21 -11.16 30.94
N ASN A 454 1.71 -9.95 31.20
CA ASN A 454 1.78 -9.33 32.53
C ASN A 454 0.95 -10.13 33.55
N GLN A 455 -0.28 -10.55 33.21
CA GLN A 455 -1.07 -11.43 34.08
C GLN A 455 -0.35 -12.75 34.36
N LEU A 456 0.30 -13.36 33.36
CA LEU A 456 1.11 -14.55 33.55
C LEU A 456 2.32 -14.29 34.46
N ILE A 457 2.96 -13.12 34.37
CA ILE A 457 4.07 -12.72 35.25
C ILE A 457 3.57 -12.50 36.69
N ASP A 458 2.41 -11.90 36.89
CA ASP A 458 1.79 -11.72 38.21
C ASP A 458 1.40 -13.08 38.83
N ASP A 459 0.79 -13.98 38.04
CA ASP A 459 0.45 -15.35 38.45
C ASP A 459 1.72 -16.16 38.83
N GLN A 460 2.78 -16.06 38.02
CA GLN A 460 4.08 -16.68 38.33
C GLN A 460 4.74 -16.04 39.55
N THR A 461 4.64 -14.72 39.73
CA THR A 461 5.20 -14.01 40.89
C THR A 461 4.49 -14.44 42.18
N LYS A 462 3.17 -14.59 42.15
CA LYS A 462 2.37 -15.14 43.24
C LYS A 462 2.76 -16.59 43.54
N TYR A 463 2.91 -17.44 42.53
CA TYR A 463 3.34 -18.82 42.69
C TYR A 463 4.77 -18.93 43.27
N ILE A 464 5.69 -18.04 42.85
CA ILE A 464 7.03 -17.93 43.43
C ILE A 464 6.96 -17.49 44.90
N ALA A 465 6.09 -16.55 45.26
CA ALA A 465 5.89 -16.15 46.66
C ALA A 465 5.31 -17.30 47.53
N GLU A 466 4.39 -18.09 46.99
CA GLU A 466 3.86 -19.31 47.62
C GLU A 466 4.98 -20.36 47.82
N LEU A 467 5.81 -20.61 46.81
CA LEU A 467 6.99 -21.49 46.91
C LEU A 467 8.05 -20.97 47.91
N VAL A 468 8.32 -19.67 47.95
CA VAL A 468 9.23 -19.05 48.93
C VAL A 468 8.68 -19.21 50.35
N THR A 469 7.37 -19.11 50.53
CA THR A 469 6.71 -19.37 51.82
C THR A 469 6.82 -20.85 52.21
N GLU A 470 6.65 -21.78 51.26
CA GLU A 470 6.86 -23.21 51.53
C GLU A 470 8.32 -23.54 51.87
N LEU A 471 9.28 -22.94 51.15
CA LEU A 471 10.70 -23.08 51.42
C LEU A 471 11.10 -22.51 52.80
N ALA A 472 10.48 -21.41 53.23
CA ALA A 472 10.66 -20.86 54.57
C ALA A 472 10.14 -21.83 55.65
N MET A 473 8.92 -22.36 55.50
CA MET A 473 8.37 -23.37 56.42
C MET A 473 9.22 -24.65 56.46
N ARG A 474 9.74 -25.10 55.31
CA ARG A 474 10.68 -26.23 55.24
C ARG A 474 12.02 -25.89 55.91
N ALA A 475 12.53 -24.67 55.80
CA ALA A 475 13.75 -24.23 56.47
C ALA A 475 13.59 -24.21 58.00
N GLU A 476 12.43 -23.77 58.52
CA GLU A 476 12.11 -23.87 59.95
C GLU A 476 12.04 -25.34 60.40
N GLN A 477 11.44 -26.23 59.60
CA GLN A 477 11.46 -27.67 59.88
C GLN A 477 12.89 -28.26 59.87
N TYR A 478 13.74 -27.88 58.92
CA TYR A 478 15.14 -28.32 58.91
C TYR A 478 15.92 -27.80 60.13
N ALA A 479 15.71 -26.54 60.55
CA ALA A 479 16.31 -26.01 61.77
C ALA A 479 15.83 -26.74 63.04
N ALA A 480 14.55 -27.15 63.08
CA ALA A 480 14.03 -28.00 64.16
C ALA A 480 14.67 -29.39 64.17
N TYR A 481 14.80 -30.05 63.01
CA TYR A 481 15.51 -31.33 62.91
C TYR A 481 17.00 -31.22 63.24
N GLU A 482 17.66 -30.12 62.86
CA GLU A 482 19.06 -29.86 63.23
C GLU A 482 19.22 -29.67 64.75
N ALA A 483 18.29 -28.97 65.40
CA ALA A 483 18.24 -28.87 66.85
C ALA A 483 17.98 -30.23 67.54
N GLU A 484 17.11 -31.09 66.99
CA GLU A 484 16.93 -32.47 67.48
C GLU A 484 18.19 -33.33 67.31
N VAL A 485 18.91 -33.18 66.19
CA VAL A 485 20.19 -33.87 65.93
C VAL A 485 21.28 -33.39 66.90
N ILE A 486 21.35 -32.09 67.19
CA ILE A 486 22.26 -31.52 68.20
C ILE A 486 21.91 -32.07 69.59
N ALA A 487 20.65 -32.03 70.00
CA ALA A 487 20.20 -32.60 71.28
C ALA A 487 20.47 -34.11 71.38
N CYS A 488 20.37 -34.85 70.27
CA CYS A 488 20.74 -36.26 70.19
C CYS A 488 22.26 -36.47 70.32
N ALA A 489 23.08 -35.60 69.71
CA ALA A 489 24.53 -35.62 69.84
C ALA A 489 25.01 -35.27 71.26
N GLU A 490 24.37 -34.31 71.94
CA GLU A 490 24.61 -34.02 73.36
C GLU A 490 24.25 -35.22 74.23
N ARG A 491 23.09 -35.85 73.98
CA ARG A 491 22.65 -37.06 74.70
C ARG A 491 23.59 -38.24 74.47
N LYS A 492 24.16 -38.37 73.27
CA LYS A 492 25.23 -39.32 72.93
C LYS A 492 26.52 -38.99 73.71
N ALA A 493 26.95 -37.73 73.77
CA ALA A 493 28.14 -37.33 74.52
C ALA A 493 28.01 -37.58 76.03
N VAL A 494 26.81 -37.39 76.61
CA VAL A 494 26.52 -37.76 78.01
C VAL A 494 26.63 -39.28 78.22
N LEU A 495 26.12 -40.09 77.28
CA LEU A 495 26.24 -41.55 77.33
C LEU A 495 27.68 -42.04 77.13
N GLU A 496 28.44 -41.42 76.22
CA GLU A 496 29.87 -41.73 76.02
C GLU A 496 30.69 -41.37 77.25
N LYS A 497 30.40 -40.24 77.92
CA LYS A 497 31.01 -39.92 79.21
C LYS A 497 30.65 -40.97 80.27
N ALA A 498 29.38 -41.34 80.41
CA ALA A 498 28.96 -42.37 81.37
C ALA A 498 29.63 -43.72 81.10
N LEU A 499 29.88 -44.07 79.83
CA LEU A 499 30.62 -45.27 79.45
C LEU A 499 32.11 -45.19 79.85
N VAL A 500 32.74 -44.02 79.74
CA VAL A 500 34.12 -43.77 80.21
C VAL A 500 34.20 -43.83 81.74
N ASP A 501 33.26 -43.19 82.45
CA ASP A 501 33.17 -43.23 83.91
C ASP A 501 32.97 -44.70 84.39
N GLN A 502 32.15 -45.48 83.69
CA GLN A 502 31.95 -46.91 83.97
C GLN A 502 33.18 -47.77 83.63
N ALA A 503 33.92 -47.46 82.56
CA ALA A 503 35.17 -48.15 82.22
C ALA A 503 36.27 -47.88 83.26
N GLN A 504 36.35 -46.67 83.82
CA GLN A 504 37.22 -46.38 84.96
C GLN A 504 36.81 -47.18 86.21
N GLN A 505 35.51 -47.37 86.44
CA GLN A 505 35.03 -48.20 87.55
C GLN A 505 35.38 -49.69 87.37
N VAL A 506 35.38 -50.23 86.14
CA VAL A 506 35.88 -51.57 85.85
C VAL A 506 37.39 -51.66 86.09
N HIS A 507 38.18 -50.69 85.61
CA HIS A 507 39.63 -50.66 85.84
C HIS A 507 39.98 -50.54 87.34
N HIS A 508 39.14 -49.91 88.16
CA HIS A 508 39.30 -49.90 89.61
C HIS A 508 39.07 -51.29 90.22
N LEU A 509 38.04 -52.02 89.79
CA LEU A 509 37.76 -53.39 90.23
C LEU A 509 38.85 -54.39 89.79
N ASP A 510 39.40 -54.24 88.58
CA ASP A 510 40.55 -55.04 88.13
C ASP A 510 41.79 -54.82 89.00
N ALA A 511 42.01 -53.59 89.48
CA ALA A 511 43.11 -53.28 90.42
C ALA A 511 42.88 -53.90 91.81
N GLU A 512 41.64 -53.94 92.31
CA GLU A 512 41.30 -54.64 93.56
C GLU A 512 41.43 -56.16 93.42
N LEU A 513 41.09 -56.72 92.25
CA LEU A 513 41.27 -58.15 91.94
C LEU A 513 42.76 -58.53 91.85
N LEU A 514 43.60 -57.68 91.25
CA LEU A 514 45.05 -57.90 91.22
C LEU A 514 45.63 -57.97 92.65
N LEU A 515 45.23 -57.04 93.51
CA LEU A 515 45.68 -56.95 94.90
C LEU A 515 45.13 -58.11 95.78
N CYS A 516 44.00 -58.70 95.40
CA CYS A 516 43.53 -59.97 95.96
C CYS A 516 44.33 -61.17 95.45
N GLY A 517 44.78 -61.16 94.20
CA GLY A 517 45.63 -62.19 93.60
C GLY A 517 47.02 -62.26 94.24
N GLU A 518 47.66 -61.11 94.48
CA GLU A 518 48.94 -61.02 95.19
C GLU A 518 48.86 -61.63 96.60
N ARG A 519 47.80 -61.29 97.35
CA ARG A 519 47.54 -61.87 98.68
C ARG A 519 47.26 -63.37 98.65
N LEU A 520 46.64 -63.88 97.58
CA LEU A 520 46.46 -65.32 97.39
C LEU A 520 47.79 -66.04 97.18
N ALA A 521 48.71 -65.48 96.39
CA ALA A 521 50.04 -66.03 96.18
C ALA A 521 50.88 -66.07 97.47
N GLU A 522 50.75 -65.08 98.37
CA GLU A 522 51.37 -65.13 99.71
C GLU A 522 50.84 -66.32 100.53
N TYR A 523 49.53 -66.55 100.55
CA TYR A 523 48.94 -67.69 101.28
C TYR A 523 49.31 -69.05 100.67
N GLU A 524 49.39 -69.17 99.34
CA GLU A 524 49.86 -70.39 98.67
C GLU A 524 51.34 -70.68 99.00
N THR A 525 52.18 -69.64 99.04
CA THR A 525 53.60 -69.75 99.42
C THR A 525 53.76 -70.20 100.88
N ALA A 526 52.95 -69.63 101.79
CA ALA A 526 52.92 -70.06 103.19
C ALA A 526 52.44 -71.52 103.35
N ALA A 527 51.42 -71.93 102.59
CA ALA A 527 50.90 -73.30 102.59
C ALA A 527 51.94 -74.31 102.05
N ALA A 528 52.70 -73.94 101.02
CA ALA A 528 53.79 -74.77 100.48
C ALA A 528 54.90 -75.00 101.52
N SER A 529 55.29 -73.96 102.27
CA SER A 529 56.26 -74.06 103.37
C SER A 529 55.78 -75.01 104.48
N LEU A 530 54.54 -74.85 104.94
CA LEU A 530 53.90 -75.74 105.93
C LEU A 530 53.83 -77.20 105.45
N LYS A 531 53.58 -77.42 104.16
CA LYS A 531 53.56 -78.75 103.54
C LYS A 531 54.95 -79.40 103.49
N SER A 532 56.02 -78.62 103.33
CA SER A 532 57.40 -79.11 103.43
C SER A 532 57.76 -79.53 104.85
N HIS A 533 57.39 -78.71 105.85
CA HIS A 533 57.64 -79.04 107.27
C HIS A 533 56.87 -80.28 107.74
N LEU A 534 55.66 -80.49 107.22
CA LEU A 534 54.90 -81.73 107.46
C LEU A 534 55.57 -82.96 106.83
N ALA A 535 56.27 -82.83 105.71
CA ALA A 535 57.01 -83.93 105.11
C ALA A 535 58.23 -84.33 105.96
N GLU A 536 59.05 -83.36 106.37
CA GLU A 536 60.21 -83.60 107.27
C GLU A 536 59.77 -84.23 108.61
N LEU A 537 58.65 -83.78 109.16
CA LEU A 537 58.08 -84.34 110.38
C LEU A 537 57.55 -85.77 110.16
N ASN A 538 56.93 -86.06 109.01
CA ASN A 538 56.43 -87.39 108.66
C ASN A 538 57.55 -88.40 108.43
N ASP A 539 58.66 -87.98 107.79
CA ASP A 539 59.86 -88.81 107.65
C ASP A 539 60.51 -89.08 109.02
N THR A 540 60.51 -88.09 109.90
CA THR A 540 60.99 -88.23 111.29
C THR A 540 60.09 -89.18 112.11
N VAL A 541 58.76 -89.14 111.93
CA VAL A 541 57.82 -90.08 112.53
C VAL A 541 58.04 -91.48 111.98
N SER A 542 58.16 -91.65 110.66
CA SER A 542 58.44 -92.94 110.02
C SER A 542 59.73 -93.57 110.55
N ALA A 543 60.79 -92.77 110.77
CA ALA A 543 62.04 -93.24 111.38
C ALA A 543 61.89 -93.65 112.86
N GLN A 544 60.95 -93.05 113.60
CA GLN A 544 60.60 -93.48 114.97
C GLN A 544 59.70 -94.72 114.96
N GLU A 545 58.74 -94.84 114.04
CA GLU A 545 57.89 -96.03 113.88
C GLU A 545 58.73 -97.26 113.49
N GLN A 546 59.69 -97.13 112.57
CA GLN A 546 60.64 -98.19 112.24
C GLN A 546 61.48 -98.62 113.46
N ARG A 547 61.78 -97.68 114.36
CA ARG A 547 62.54 -97.91 115.59
C ARG A 547 61.70 -98.52 116.71
N ILE A 548 60.42 -98.15 116.80
CA ILE A 548 59.42 -98.78 117.66
C ILE A 548 59.18 -100.21 117.19
N HIS A 549 59.00 -100.47 115.89
CA HIS A 549 58.79 -101.81 115.36
C HIS A 549 59.97 -102.77 115.65
N ASN A 550 61.22 -102.26 115.59
CA ASN A 550 62.41 -103.02 116.02
C ASN A 550 62.47 -103.25 117.54
N LEU A 551 61.92 -102.35 118.36
CA LEU A 551 61.79 -102.53 119.81
C LEU A 551 60.64 -103.47 120.18
N ASP A 552 59.53 -103.44 119.43
CA ASP A 552 58.39 -104.35 119.58
C ASP A 552 58.79 -105.79 119.21
N ALA A 553 59.60 -105.98 118.17
CA ALA A 553 60.17 -107.29 117.84
C ALA A 553 61.06 -107.83 118.98
N ALA A 554 61.86 -106.97 119.62
CA ALA A 554 62.66 -107.34 120.79
C ALA A 554 61.80 -107.54 122.06
N LEU A 555 60.69 -106.82 122.20
CA LEU A 555 59.69 -107.01 123.26
C LEU A 555 58.85 -108.28 123.07
N LEU A 556 58.68 -108.75 121.83
CA LEU A 556 58.01 -110.02 121.53
C LEU A 556 58.93 -111.21 121.89
N ASP A 557 60.20 -111.18 121.49
CA ASP A 557 61.20 -112.18 121.91
C ASP A 557 61.41 -112.18 123.43
N ALA A 558 61.51 -111.00 124.04
CA ALA A 558 61.51 -110.86 125.50
C ALA A 558 60.17 -111.27 126.15
N GLY A 559 59.06 -111.21 125.41
CA GLY A 559 57.73 -111.62 125.84
C GLY A 559 57.54 -113.14 125.82
N ASP A 560 58.10 -113.83 124.82
CA ASP A 560 58.17 -115.29 124.77
C ASP A 560 59.14 -115.82 125.83
N GLN A 561 60.30 -115.17 126.02
CA GLN A 561 61.17 -115.40 127.18
C GLN A 561 60.43 -115.17 128.50
N HIS A 562 59.65 -114.08 128.62
CA HIS A 562 58.88 -113.80 129.82
C HIS A 562 57.73 -114.80 130.03
N THR A 563 57.15 -115.36 128.96
CA THR A 563 56.09 -116.38 129.05
C THR A 563 56.66 -117.73 129.47
N LEU A 564 57.82 -118.13 128.93
CA LEU A 564 58.59 -119.28 129.42
C LEU A 564 59.03 -119.09 130.87
N LEU A 565 59.51 -117.89 131.23
CA LEU A 565 59.84 -117.54 132.61
C LEU A 565 58.61 -117.49 133.51
N GLN A 566 57.42 -117.10 133.04
CA GLN A 566 56.17 -117.17 133.81
C GLN A 566 55.67 -118.61 133.99
N GLN A 567 55.91 -119.52 133.04
CA GLN A 567 55.64 -120.94 133.23
C GLN A 567 56.62 -121.58 134.23
N ALA A 568 57.91 -121.21 134.15
CA ALA A 568 58.89 -121.59 135.15
C ALA A 568 58.60 -120.94 136.52
N LEU A 569 58.09 -119.71 136.54
CA LEU A 569 57.66 -119.00 137.75
C LEU A 569 56.43 -119.68 138.35
N ARG A 570 55.43 -120.07 137.56
CA ARG A 570 54.29 -120.86 138.04
C ARG A 570 54.68 -122.22 138.59
N SER A 571 55.63 -122.91 137.95
CA SER A 571 56.21 -124.14 138.53
C SER A 571 56.94 -123.85 139.85
N ARG A 572 57.61 -122.69 139.96
CA ARG A 572 58.23 -122.21 141.19
C ARG A 572 57.22 -121.73 142.24
N GLU A 573 56.07 -121.20 141.84
CA GLU A 573 54.97 -120.77 142.70
C GLU A 573 54.19 -121.98 143.23
N ASP A 574 54.03 -123.04 142.45
CA ASP A 574 53.56 -124.35 142.93
C ASP A 574 54.56 -124.99 143.89
N ASP A 575 55.86 -124.90 143.62
CA ASP A 575 56.89 -125.38 144.55
C ASP A 575 57.04 -124.49 145.79
N ILE A 576 56.79 -123.18 145.68
CA ILE A 576 56.68 -122.26 146.81
C ILE A 576 55.41 -122.53 147.60
N ALA A 577 54.28 -122.86 146.98
CA ALA A 577 53.06 -123.25 147.68
C ALA A 577 53.22 -124.60 148.41
N LYS A 578 53.95 -125.56 147.84
CA LYS A 578 54.37 -126.78 148.54
C LYS A 578 55.34 -126.48 149.68
N LEU A 579 56.27 -125.54 149.50
CA LEU A 579 57.20 -125.09 150.54
C LEU A 579 56.48 -124.30 151.64
N ASP A 580 55.51 -123.45 151.33
CA ASP A 580 54.70 -122.72 152.31
C ASP A 580 53.75 -123.66 153.07
N ALA A 581 53.19 -124.68 152.41
CA ALA A 581 52.49 -125.75 153.12
C ALA A 581 53.44 -126.49 154.09
N ASN A 582 54.66 -126.80 153.65
CA ASN A 582 55.67 -127.48 154.47
C ASN A 582 56.25 -126.56 155.57
N VAL A 583 56.38 -125.25 155.33
CA VAL A 583 56.82 -124.23 156.30
C VAL A 583 55.71 -123.93 157.30
N ASN A 584 54.44 -123.94 156.92
CA ASN A 584 53.33 -123.89 157.89
C ASN A 584 53.24 -125.19 158.70
N GLN A 585 53.45 -126.36 158.09
CA GLN A 585 53.51 -127.64 158.81
C GLN A 585 54.72 -127.69 159.77
N GLN A 586 55.88 -127.18 159.36
CA GLN A 586 57.04 -126.99 160.24
C GLN A 586 56.82 -125.89 161.28
N ALA A 587 56.07 -124.82 161.00
CA ALA A 587 55.73 -123.81 162.00
C ALA A 587 54.79 -124.36 163.07
N ILE A 588 53.87 -125.27 162.71
CA ILE A 588 53.06 -126.05 163.66
C ILE A 588 53.97 -126.96 164.50
N GLN A 589 54.85 -127.76 163.88
CA GLN A 589 55.80 -128.61 164.60
C GLN A 589 56.78 -127.81 165.47
N ILE A 590 57.21 -126.61 165.05
CA ILE A 590 58.07 -125.71 165.82
C ILE A 590 57.29 -125.05 166.95
N SER A 591 55.99 -124.78 166.79
CA SER A 591 55.12 -124.35 167.88
C SER A 591 54.97 -125.43 168.95
N GLU A 592 54.73 -126.68 168.53
CA GLU A 592 54.68 -127.85 169.43
C GLU A 592 56.04 -128.12 170.10
N LEU A 593 57.15 -128.09 169.34
CA LEU A 593 58.51 -128.23 169.86
C LEU A 593 58.91 -127.08 170.77
N SER A 594 58.43 -125.85 170.53
CA SER A 594 58.66 -124.70 171.42
C SER A 594 57.86 -124.83 172.71
N ALA A 595 56.64 -125.36 172.67
CA ALA A 595 55.87 -125.71 173.85
C ALA A 595 56.49 -126.90 174.64
N ASP A 596 57.17 -127.83 173.97
CA ASP A 596 57.97 -128.88 174.63
C ASP A 596 59.30 -128.34 175.17
N LEU A 597 59.96 -127.43 174.45
CA LEU A 597 61.16 -126.73 174.91
C LEU A 597 60.85 -125.88 176.14
N SER A 598 59.71 -125.20 176.20
CA SER A 598 59.30 -124.43 177.39
C SER A 598 59.14 -125.34 178.60
N ARG A 599 58.43 -126.48 178.46
CA ARG A 599 58.32 -127.48 179.52
C ARG A 599 59.67 -128.11 179.91
N ARG A 600 60.63 -128.20 178.98
CA ARG A 600 62.02 -128.60 179.26
C ARG A 600 62.83 -127.49 179.93
N VAL A 601 62.57 -126.22 179.62
CA VAL A 601 63.18 -125.07 180.31
C VAL A 601 62.70 -125.02 181.75
N ASP A 602 61.40 -125.21 182.00
CA ASP A 602 60.84 -125.29 183.35
C ASP A 602 61.51 -126.41 184.17
N HIS A 603 61.66 -127.60 183.60
CA HIS A 603 62.32 -128.74 184.26
C HIS A 603 63.86 -128.57 184.39
N ILE A 604 64.52 -127.89 183.44
CA ILE A 604 65.94 -127.55 183.55
C ILE A 604 66.16 -126.51 184.67
N ASN A 605 65.23 -125.59 184.89
CA ASN A 605 65.31 -124.64 186.00
C ASN A 605 65.21 -125.35 187.36
N GLU A 606 64.33 -126.36 187.51
CA GLU A 606 64.31 -127.22 188.71
C GLU A 606 65.67 -127.92 188.94
N LEU A 607 66.23 -128.53 187.89
CA LEU A 607 67.52 -129.23 187.94
C LEU A 607 68.71 -128.27 188.16
N GLU A 608 68.62 -127.01 187.72
CA GLU A 608 69.66 -126.01 188.00
C GLU A 608 69.54 -125.39 189.41
N GLU A 609 68.36 -125.38 190.04
CA GLU A 609 68.25 -125.13 191.49
C GLU A 609 68.87 -126.28 192.31
N GLU A 610 68.62 -127.56 191.97
CA GLU A 610 69.30 -128.70 192.61
C GLU A 610 70.84 -128.64 192.44
N LYS A 611 71.30 -128.31 191.22
CA LYS A 611 72.72 -128.07 190.92
C LYS A 611 73.28 -126.84 191.66
N GLY A 612 72.45 -125.86 191.98
CA GLY A 612 72.78 -124.72 192.85
C GLY A 612 73.09 -125.17 194.27
N VAL A 613 72.29 -126.10 194.82
CA VAL A 613 72.55 -126.73 196.12
C VAL A 613 73.84 -127.55 196.09
N GLN A 614 74.03 -128.42 195.09
CA GLN A 614 75.27 -129.23 195.00
C GLN A 614 76.53 -128.38 194.79
N ASN A 615 76.47 -127.28 194.04
CA ASN A 615 77.62 -126.37 193.91
C ASN A 615 77.89 -125.53 195.17
N ALA A 616 76.91 -125.36 196.07
CA ALA A 616 77.19 -124.82 197.40
C ALA A 616 78.02 -125.80 198.24
N GLU A 617 77.74 -127.11 198.16
CA GLU A 617 78.55 -128.16 198.80
C GLU A 617 79.95 -128.27 198.18
N ILE A 618 80.07 -128.24 196.85
CA ILE A 618 81.38 -128.25 196.16
C ILE A 618 82.20 -127.01 196.55
N ARG A 619 81.60 -125.81 196.64
CA ARG A 619 82.30 -124.62 197.15
C ARG A 619 82.70 -124.75 198.62
N ALA A 620 81.96 -125.48 199.45
CA ALA A 620 82.39 -125.77 200.82
C ALA A 620 83.62 -126.70 200.85
N LEU A 621 83.65 -127.71 199.97
CA LEU A 621 84.81 -128.59 199.79
C LEU A 621 86.02 -127.88 199.17
N GLU A 622 85.84 -127.02 198.17
CA GLU A 622 86.91 -126.24 197.55
C GLU A 622 87.49 -125.18 198.50
N ASN A 623 86.68 -124.55 199.36
CA ASN A 623 87.21 -123.71 200.46
C ASN A 623 88.03 -124.53 201.47
N ASN A 624 87.70 -125.81 201.68
CA ASN A 624 88.49 -126.72 202.50
C ASN A 624 89.83 -127.09 201.80
N ILE A 625 89.81 -127.28 200.47
CA ILE A 625 91.03 -127.49 199.67
C ILE A 625 91.90 -126.21 199.63
N LEU A 626 91.31 -125.03 199.52
CA LEU A 626 92.01 -123.74 199.67
C LEU A 626 92.64 -123.61 201.08
N THR A 627 91.96 -124.10 202.12
CA THR A 627 92.50 -124.13 203.49
C THR A 627 93.68 -125.11 203.61
N GLN A 628 93.62 -126.26 202.95
CA GLN A 628 94.74 -127.21 202.84
C GLN A 628 95.91 -126.65 202.00
N GLN A 629 95.64 -125.95 200.90
CA GLN A 629 96.66 -125.37 200.04
C GLN A 629 97.28 -124.09 200.62
N ALA A 630 96.56 -123.33 201.45
CA ALA A 630 97.15 -122.30 202.30
C ALA A 630 98.23 -122.89 203.23
N ARG A 631 98.01 -124.11 203.75
CA ARG A 631 99.02 -124.87 204.52
C ARG A 631 100.25 -125.28 203.69
N ILE A 632 100.05 -125.50 202.38
CA ILE A 632 101.16 -125.81 201.44
C ILE A 632 101.91 -124.53 201.04
N ILE A 633 101.23 -123.39 200.91
CA ILE A 633 101.86 -122.06 200.78
C ILE A 633 102.69 -121.74 202.03
N GLU A 634 102.18 -122.03 203.23
CA GLU A 634 102.89 -121.87 204.51
C GLU A 634 104.21 -122.66 204.50
N LEU A 635 104.16 -123.98 204.22
CA LEU A 635 105.35 -124.84 204.12
C LEU A 635 106.29 -124.47 202.95
N THR A 636 105.77 -123.97 201.83
CA THR A 636 106.60 -123.54 200.68
C THR A 636 107.24 -122.17 200.92
N THR A 637 106.65 -121.33 201.78
CA THR A 637 107.23 -120.05 202.22
C THR A 637 108.41 -120.28 203.17
N ASP A 638 108.41 -121.35 203.96
CA ASP A 638 109.60 -121.78 204.70
C ASP A 638 110.68 -122.38 203.79
N ALA A 639 110.30 -123.05 202.69
CA ALA A 639 111.26 -123.46 201.64
C ALA A 639 111.88 -122.26 200.88
N LEU A 640 111.10 -121.18 200.65
CA LEU A 640 111.54 -119.94 200.02
C LEU A 640 112.75 -119.35 200.76
N ARG A 641 112.65 -119.21 202.09
CA ARG A 641 113.74 -118.73 202.97
C ARG A 641 115.02 -119.54 202.84
N MET A 642 114.91 -120.86 202.67
CA MET A 642 116.07 -121.75 202.61
C MET A 642 116.84 -121.62 201.28
N LYS A 643 116.18 -121.19 200.19
CA LYS A 643 116.83 -120.92 198.90
C LYS A 643 117.32 -119.46 198.76
N GLU A 644 116.61 -118.48 199.28
CA GLU A 644 117.12 -117.10 199.31
C GLU A 644 118.42 -116.98 200.13
N ALA A 645 118.60 -117.81 201.17
CA ALA A 645 119.87 -117.93 201.89
C ALA A 645 121.05 -118.39 201.00
N LEU A 646 120.78 -119.15 199.94
CA LEU A 646 121.76 -119.58 198.92
C LEU A 646 122.03 -118.47 197.90
N ASP A 647 120.99 -117.77 197.43
CA ASP A 647 121.15 -116.65 196.51
C ASP A 647 121.84 -115.43 197.19
N GLN A 648 121.64 -115.20 198.49
CA GLN A 648 122.44 -114.23 199.26
C GLN A 648 123.94 -114.56 199.23
N LEU A 649 124.30 -115.84 199.33
CA LEU A 649 125.69 -116.30 199.30
C LEU A 649 126.33 -116.09 197.91
N ASN A 650 125.56 -116.21 196.84
CA ASN A 650 126.01 -116.02 195.46
C ASN A 650 126.06 -114.53 195.07
N ALA A 651 125.06 -113.74 195.47
CA ALA A 651 125.05 -112.28 195.31
C ALA A 651 126.21 -111.61 196.08
N SER A 652 126.57 -112.13 197.25
CA SER A 652 127.76 -111.73 198.03
C SER A 652 129.07 -111.86 197.25
N TRP A 653 129.13 -112.71 196.22
CA TRP A 653 130.29 -112.85 195.34
C TRP A 653 130.24 -111.93 194.11
N CYS A 654 129.11 -111.83 193.40
CA CYS A 654 129.03 -111.02 192.18
C CYS A 654 128.76 -109.52 192.42
N GLY A 655 128.22 -109.11 193.58
CA GLY A 655 128.20 -107.70 193.99
C GLY A 655 129.60 -107.07 194.07
N ARG A 656 130.63 -107.89 194.37
CA ARG A 656 132.05 -107.47 194.37
C ARG A 656 132.58 -107.08 192.98
N LEU A 657 131.83 -107.37 191.90
CA LEU A 657 132.19 -107.02 190.52
C LEU A 657 131.45 -105.77 189.99
N GLN A 658 130.24 -105.46 190.48
CA GLN A 658 129.61 -104.15 190.22
C GLN A 658 130.52 -103.01 190.71
N ALA A 659 131.10 -103.18 191.91
CA ALA A 659 132.01 -102.24 192.54
C ALA A 659 133.31 -101.96 191.75
N PHE A 660 133.72 -102.81 190.80
CA PHE A 660 134.96 -102.59 190.04
C PHE A 660 134.79 -101.78 188.74
N ARG A 661 133.58 -101.73 188.16
CA ARG A 661 133.37 -101.12 186.82
C ARG A 661 132.36 -99.96 186.71
N GLN A 662 131.94 -99.40 187.84
CA GLN A 662 131.50 -98.00 187.94
C GLN A 662 132.61 -96.97 187.55
N LYS A 663 133.81 -97.44 187.17
CA LYS A 663 135.09 -96.73 187.28
C LYS A 663 135.56 -95.94 186.04
N LEU A 664 134.97 -96.11 184.85
CA LEU A 664 135.66 -95.76 183.59
C LEU A 664 135.10 -94.63 182.72
N HIS A 665 133.89 -94.12 183.01
CA HIS A 665 133.21 -93.06 182.24
C HIS A 665 133.08 -93.37 180.72
N LYS A 666 132.74 -92.31 179.95
CA LYS A 666 132.83 -92.21 178.48
C LYS A 666 131.82 -93.06 177.70
#